data_AF-A0A2U9IQZ2-F1
#
_entry.id   AF-A0A2U9IQZ2-F1
#
_cell.length_a   1.000
_cell.length_b   1.000
_cell.length_c   1.000
_cell.angle_alpha   90.00
_cell.angle_beta   90.00
_cell.angle_gamma   90.00
#
_symmetry.space_group_name_H-M   'P 1'
#
loop_
_entity.id
_entity.type
_entity.pdbx_description
1 polymer ?
#
loop_
_entity_poly.entity_id
_entity_poly.type
_entity_poly.pdbx_seq_one_letter_code
_entity_poly.pdbx_strand_id
1 'polypeptide(L)'
;MNKLLSIFLLLFLVIEIMPLTDQVIQTTPLSSHEHASIHDSALAFSPIRANATLANKFVPEGVNVYGAYQSEPAPMGIADYGLGPNGPFIRTTTQFLGFIYLGSLSASSMNGTQFVNNCASFQMNVVLNYQYNGQTYALWVQDVARFNTNNNQVFFIDNIWNYTSNDASVYGLSGNGNTGTSFYGQTPVQYYYYYATGYPGSFVTLSLPTTILLLVNVSTNNLGQPVIRFWYDDGYGWVSYDTVTVTNVEYASNVYFLIDGYKYTGWGTFYDAELVLAGAYSGMTAYVNNSSVYLNLEYWNGQNFQGVRNAYNFGSDTAETAQDVTANYYYAVFSGTLVSGLFSGSGSLGQLWNQSDVSTLIINTGINSGYLMVYNSTFPYSQYYSQEGIPFDNGGASLTIEPGNYAVLVYNQNRQLIGEANVNAQFGTVSTGVTQFNIFASTTSVKLSPGSSSSLDITVNAYGNVNLNVLAPSGIGYNIQSPINVNGQTTDVLTLYSNGAPPGVYMVIVNATLFPGFYKLLYITVTLGQPSYSVSFSYSVLGQPPSQSPQITLDFPNGTITTVSMNSLTTLNLPQGTTYTIQDIIGGGNGVRWATNSPTQGTVNGQATINLVYREQYLVTFNSTVQGGQGYQEPEVTYYYFGQKSSTVTPNTVWVDYDSHYQYENMLQGSSTQERWIAYSYSGTVTSPETVNVYYYNQYYVNVASSLPVYAIINGENITLTSGWYNQSTSVQIENLTYYTSPNERYVMTSISPSLSFTINSPIGVKVQLVKQYYLTVSSPIPVYAFLNDTNISLRSAWYDAGSVINVENLTYYPSPDERYVITGISPSSFTLNSPNTVSISTLTQYFVRVNSTIPVKAIINGSSAYLNSSWMNENTIVLIQNYTYNVNSGERYVIINISPESAVLTRPLTFNIEAQKQFNVTINGVSRWYPSGSTVYLNASIPFYDTGEFKGTYDVLPGSAITVNGPIKETLVESPNYLVIGSMAGAVVAAIVVVLVIVNSRKKGKAN
;
A
#
# COMPACT_ATOMS: atom_id res chain seq x y z
N MET A 1 -66.01 -4.18 1.74
CA MET A 1 -66.47 -5.53 2.08
C MET A 1 -65.81 -6.49 1.10
N ASN A 2 -64.95 -7.41 1.56
CA ASN A 2 -64.13 -8.35 0.78
C ASN A 2 -63.08 -7.73 -0.19
N LYS A 3 -61.92 -8.35 -0.45
CA LYS A 3 -61.00 -9.17 0.38
C LYS A 3 -59.68 -9.36 -0.39
N LEU A 4 -58.54 -9.24 0.31
CA LEU A 4 -57.25 -9.96 0.10
C LEU A 4 -56.51 -10.04 -1.27
N LEU A 5 -55.18 -9.83 -1.15
CA LEU A 5 -54.07 -10.54 -1.83
C LEU A 5 -53.76 -10.36 -3.35
N SER A 6 -52.65 -9.65 -3.58
CA SER A 6 -51.40 -10.20 -4.17
C SER A 6 -51.23 -10.56 -5.66
N ILE A 7 -50.26 -9.84 -6.26
CA ILE A 7 -49.04 -10.38 -6.92
C ILE A 7 -49.05 -10.66 -8.45
N PHE A 8 -47.98 -10.16 -9.10
CA PHE A 8 -47.28 -10.57 -10.33
C PHE A 8 -47.80 -10.18 -11.75
N LEU A 9 -47.01 -9.36 -12.48
CA LEU A 9 -45.99 -9.76 -13.49
C LEU A 9 -45.95 -8.93 -14.82
N LEU A 10 -44.73 -8.58 -15.22
CA LEU A 10 -44.16 -8.37 -16.58
C LEU A 10 -44.58 -7.22 -17.53
N LEU A 11 -43.55 -6.41 -17.85
CA LEU A 11 -43.03 -5.95 -19.15
C LEU A 11 -43.93 -6.02 -20.42
N PHE A 12 -43.80 -5.00 -21.29
CA PHE A 12 -43.10 -5.20 -22.57
C PHE A 12 -42.31 -3.97 -23.06
N LEU A 13 -41.19 -4.29 -23.70
CA LEU A 13 -40.12 -3.50 -24.31
C LEU A 13 -40.57 -2.71 -25.57
N VAL A 14 -39.91 -1.58 -25.88
CA VAL A 14 -39.33 -1.26 -27.22
C VAL A 14 -38.10 -0.36 -27.03
N ILE A 15 -37.07 -0.59 -27.86
CA ILE A 15 -35.76 0.08 -27.91
C ILE A 15 -35.77 1.04 -29.13
N GLU A 16 -35.02 2.16 -29.11
CA GLU A 16 -34.02 2.53 -30.15
C GLU A 16 -33.68 4.04 -30.34
N ILE A 17 -32.36 4.28 -30.39
CA ILE A 17 -31.61 5.16 -31.30
C ILE A 17 -31.68 6.70 -31.09
N MET A 18 -30.50 7.28 -30.81
CA MET A 18 -30.20 8.71 -31.00
C MET A 18 -30.11 9.06 -32.49
N PRO A 19 -30.31 10.34 -32.86
CA PRO A 19 -29.14 11.04 -33.42
C PRO A 19 -28.96 12.47 -32.92
N LEU A 20 -27.73 12.99 -33.04
CA LEU A 20 -27.43 14.41 -32.89
C LEU A 20 -28.28 15.25 -33.85
N THR A 21 -28.76 16.40 -33.37
CA THR A 21 -29.06 17.56 -34.22
C THR A 21 -28.66 18.84 -33.50
N ASP A 22 -27.96 19.72 -34.21
CA ASP A 22 -27.63 21.05 -33.71
C ASP A 22 -28.91 21.86 -33.44
N GLN A 23 -29.05 22.35 -32.21
CA GLN A 23 -30.01 23.39 -31.85
C GLN A 23 -29.22 24.61 -31.38
N VAL A 24 -29.14 25.61 -32.26
CA VAL A 24 -28.65 26.94 -31.93
C VAL A 24 -29.62 27.57 -30.92
N ILE A 25 -29.30 27.47 -29.63
CA ILE A 25 -30.05 28.18 -28.58
C ILE A 25 -29.53 29.60 -28.51
N GLN A 26 -30.38 30.56 -28.89
CA GLN A 26 -30.13 31.98 -28.70
C GLN A 26 -29.96 32.29 -27.21
N THR A 27 -28.84 32.89 -26.84
CA THR A 27 -28.59 33.40 -25.49
C THR A 27 -29.37 34.69 -25.22
N THR A 28 -30.64 34.56 -24.83
CA THR A 28 -31.33 35.66 -24.12
C THR A 28 -30.83 35.71 -22.69
N PRO A 29 -30.22 36.82 -22.21
CA PRO A 29 -29.66 36.89 -20.87
C PRO A 29 -30.77 36.92 -19.82
N LEU A 30 -30.89 35.83 -19.07
CA LEU A 30 -31.75 35.78 -17.89
C LEU A 30 -31.07 36.52 -16.73
N SER A 31 -31.70 37.62 -16.35
CA SER A 31 -31.47 38.48 -15.18
C SER A 31 -30.42 38.00 -14.17
N SER A 32 -29.38 38.82 -14.04
CA SER A 32 -28.42 38.87 -12.92
C SER A 32 -28.97 38.32 -11.60
N HIS A 33 -28.66 37.07 -11.31
CA HIS A 33 -28.41 36.69 -9.93
C HIS A 33 -27.05 37.27 -9.58
N GLU A 34 -26.95 37.88 -8.39
CA GLU A 34 -25.75 38.59 -7.97
C GLU A 34 -24.55 37.66 -8.02
N HIS A 35 -23.65 37.89 -8.98
CA HIS A 35 -22.31 37.35 -8.88
C HIS A 35 -21.73 37.93 -7.59
N ALA A 36 -21.62 37.09 -6.56
CA ALA A 36 -20.76 37.36 -5.43
C ALA A 36 -19.34 37.48 -5.99
N SER A 37 -18.91 38.71 -6.26
CA SER A 37 -17.54 39.02 -6.62
C SER A 37 -16.68 38.62 -5.42
N ILE A 38 -16.04 37.45 -5.51
CA ILE A 38 -15.03 37.01 -4.54
C ILE A 38 -13.81 37.93 -4.76
N HIS A 39 -13.89 39.12 -4.15
CA HIS A 39 -12.77 40.02 -3.91
C HIS A 39 -11.99 39.56 -2.67
N ASP A 40 -11.81 38.24 -2.50
CA ASP A 40 -10.87 37.72 -1.51
C ASP A 40 -9.45 37.95 -2.01
N SER A 41 -8.59 38.41 -1.09
CA SER A 41 -7.16 38.22 -1.19
C SER A 41 -6.86 36.74 -1.44
N ALA A 42 -5.97 36.43 -2.40
CA ALA A 42 -5.64 35.07 -2.82
C ALA A 42 -5.55 34.09 -1.64
N LEU A 43 -6.41 33.06 -1.65
CA LEU A 43 -6.45 32.02 -0.63
C LEU A 43 -5.20 31.15 -0.78
N ALA A 44 -4.14 31.52 -0.06
CA ALA A 44 -2.86 30.84 -0.13
C ALA A 44 -2.94 29.49 0.60
N PHE A 45 -3.15 28.40 -0.13
CA PHE A 45 -2.76 27.07 0.35
C PHE A 45 -1.24 27.03 0.33
N SER A 46 -0.64 26.88 1.52
CA SER A 46 0.78 27.17 1.71
C SER A 46 1.54 25.90 2.07
N PRO A 47 2.75 25.66 1.52
CA PRO A 47 3.57 24.57 1.96
C PRO A 47 4.01 24.78 3.41
N ILE A 48 4.34 23.69 4.10
CA ILE A 48 4.94 23.75 5.43
C ILE A 48 6.21 24.62 5.44
N ARG A 49 6.50 25.26 6.57
CA ARG A 49 7.67 26.15 6.71
C ARG A 49 8.96 25.43 6.33
N ALA A 50 9.75 26.08 5.48
CA ALA A 50 11.02 25.57 4.97
C ALA A 50 11.96 25.15 6.11
N ASN A 51 12.70 24.06 5.89
CA ASN A 51 13.66 23.52 6.83
C ASN A 51 15.06 23.48 6.21
N ALA A 52 15.77 24.61 6.30
CA ALA A 52 17.14 24.76 5.84
C ALA A 52 18.14 23.70 6.36
N THR A 53 17.83 23.00 7.46
CA THR A 53 18.70 21.91 8.00
C THR A 53 18.49 20.56 7.29
N LEU A 54 17.36 20.39 6.61
CA LEU A 54 17.03 19.23 5.79
C LEU A 54 17.18 19.50 4.29
N ALA A 55 17.23 20.77 3.86
CA ALA A 55 17.40 21.17 2.46
C ALA A 55 18.46 20.35 1.71
N ASN A 56 18.05 19.65 0.65
CA ASN A 56 18.85 18.76 -0.19
C ASN A 56 19.53 17.57 0.54
N LYS A 57 19.21 17.31 1.81
CA LYS A 57 19.89 16.28 2.62
C LYS A 57 19.55 14.87 2.13
N PHE A 58 20.59 14.10 1.84
CA PHE A 58 20.51 12.66 1.56
C PHE A 58 20.52 11.87 2.88
N VAL A 59 19.67 10.85 2.97
CA VAL A 59 19.51 9.95 4.12
C VAL A 59 19.47 8.51 3.60
N PRO A 60 20.57 7.75 3.69
CA PRO A 60 20.67 6.38 3.15
C PRO A 60 19.59 5.42 3.68
N GLU A 61 19.22 5.59 4.95
CA GLU A 61 18.24 4.76 5.67
C GLU A 61 16.78 5.23 5.48
N GLY A 62 16.58 6.32 4.72
CA GLY A 62 15.27 6.89 4.43
C GLY A 62 14.95 8.20 5.18
N VAL A 63 14.12 9.03 4.55
CA VAL A 63 13.55 10.25 5.16
C VAL A 63 12.72 9.94 6.42
N ASN A 64 12.64 10.90 7.34
CA ASN A 64 11.86 10.74 8.58
C ASN A 64 10.47 11.36 8.38
N VAL A 65 9.46 10.53 8.09
CA VAL A 65 8.06 10.95 7.90
C VAL A 65 7.51 11.77 9.09
N TYR A 66 8.00 11.53 10.31
CA TYR A 66 7.60 12.28 11.50
C TYR A 66 8.39 13.60 11.70
N GLY A 67 9.12 14.04 10.67
CA GLY A 67 9.89 15.29 10.68
C GLY A 67 9.02 16.55 10.60
N ALA A 68 7.86 16.46 9.94
CA ALA A 68 6.87 17.53 9.82
C ALA A 68 5.84 17.48 10.97
N TYR A 69 5.20 16.32 11.15
CA TYR A 69 4.12 16.09 12.11
C TYR A 69 4.38 14.82 12.93
N GLN A 70 4.07 14.84 14.24
CA GLN A 70 4.26 13.70 15.16
C GLN A 70 2.95 13.19 15.79
N SER A 71 1.89 14.00 15.72
CA SER A 71 0.52 13.70 16.13
C SER A 71 -0.44 14.59 15.34
N GLU A 72 -1.74 14.39 15.49
CA GLU A 72 -2.70 15.44 15.16
C GLU A 72 -2.39 16.74 15.93
N PRO A 73 -2.75 17.93 15.39
CA PRO A 73 -3.30 18.14 14.06
C PRO A 73 -2.24 17.96 12.95
N ALA A 74 -2.60 17.23 11.90
CA ALA A 74 -1.74 16.91 10.74
C ALA A 74 -2.59 16.80 9.46
N PRO A 75 -2.03 16.85 8.24
CA PRO A 75 -2.78 16.60 7.01
C PRO A 75 -3.14 15.10 6.97
N MET A 76 -4.42 14.73 7.14
CA MET A 76 -4.81 13.31 7.33
C MET A 76 -5.33 12.70 6.02
N GLY A 77 -4.83 11.54 5.61
CA GLY A 77 -5.22 10.96 4.32
C GLY A 77 -4.42 9.74 3.88
N ILE A 78 -3.77 9.84 2.72
CA ILE A 78 -2.91 8.82 2.13
C ILE A 78 -1.65 9.48 1.51
N ALA A 79 -0.46 8.98 1.82
CA ALA A 79 0.81 9.51 1.28
C ALA A 79 1.86 8.42 1.01
N ASP A 80 2.58 8.49 -0.12
CA ASP A 80 3.73 7.64 -0.45
C ASP A 80 5.03 8.46 -0.40
N TYR A 81 5.75 8.32 0.71
CA TYR A 81 7.04 8.99 0.98
C TYR A 81 8.25 8.31 0.30
N GLY A 82 8.03 7.32 -0.56
CA GLY A 82 9.14 6.53 -1.13
C GLY A 82 9.78 5.60 -0.10
N LEU A 83 9.07 5.23 0.96
CA LEU A 83 9.56 4.32 2.00
C LEU A 83 8.83 2.99 1.93
N GLY A 84 9.60 1.91 1.82
CA GLY A 84 9.09 0.56 1.73
C GLY A 84 9.74 -0.40 2.74
N PRO A 85 9.27 -1.67 2.76
CA PRO A 85 9.82 -2.74 3.58
C PRO A 85 11.27 -3.10 3.22
N ASN A 86 11.68 -2.77 1.99
CA ASN A 86 13.02 -2.97 1.47
C ASN A 86 13.94 -1.76 1.72
N GLY A 87 13.51 -0.80 2.55
CA GLY A 87 14.14 0.51 2.73
C GLY A 87 13.51 1.60 1.85
N PRO A 88 14.11 2.80 1.80
CA PRO A 88 13.74 3.84 0.84
C PRO A 88 13.85 3.36 -0.62
N PHE A 89 13.05 3.96 -1.49
CA PHE A 89 13.04 3.76 -2.92
C PHE A 89 12.74 5.08 -3.65
N ILE A 90 12.98 5.08 -4.97
CA ILE A 90 12.65 6.19 -5.86
C ILE A 90 11.56 5.73 -6.82
N ARG A 91 10.54 6.56 -7.04
CA ARG A 91 9.55 6.39 -8.11
C ARG A 91 9.46 7.68 -8.93
N THR A 92 9.49 7.52 -10.24
CA THR A 92 9.20 8.59 -11.20
C THR A 92 7.90 8.25 -11.93
N THR A 93 7.06 9.26 -12.19
CA THR A 93 5.85 9.12 -13.01
C THR A 93 5.53 10.43 -13.72
N THR A 94 4.75 10.36 -14.81
CA THR A 94 4.24 11.56 -15.49
C THR A 94 2.86 11.98 -14.97
N GLN A 95 2.15 11.15 -14.20
CA GLN A 95 0.77 11.43 -13.78
C GLN A 95 0.44 10.86 -12.39
N PHE A 96 -0.34 11.60 -11.62
CA PHE A 96 -0.97 11.14 -10.38
C PHE A 96 -2.48 11.38 -10.43
N LEU A 97 -3.24 10.41 -9.91
CA LEU A 97 -4.69 10.39 -9.87
C LEU A 97 -5.15 10.15 -8.43
N GLY A 98 -5.88 11.11 -7.86
CA GLY A 98 -6.49 11.03 -6.55
C GLY A 98 -7.98 10.72 -6.65
N PHE A 99 -8.42 9.67 -5.96
CA PHE A 99 -9.83 9.28 -5.82
C PHE A 99 -10.35 9.68 -4.43
N ILE A 100 -11.45 10.43 -4.39
CA ILE A 100 -12.12 10.87 -3.17
C ILE A 100 -13.58 10.39 -3.21
N TYR A 101 -13.90 9.27 -2.55
CA TYR A 101 -15.30 8.93 -2.28
C TYR A 101 -15.78 9.69 -1.05
N LEU A 102 -16.77 10.56 -1.23
CA LEU A 102 -17.32 11.45 -0.22
C LEU A 102 -18.74 10.99 0.16
N GLY A 103 -18.84 10.18 1.21
CA GLY A 103 -20.13 9.70 1.73
C GLY A 103 -20.83 10.72 2.63
N SER A 104 -20.09 11.28 3.59
CA SER A 104 -20.50 12.46 4.37
C SER A 104 -19.29 13.14 5.00
N LEU A 105 -19.35 14.45 5.20
CA LEU A 105 -18.32 15.22 5.91
C LEU A 105 -18.98 16.42 6.61
N SER A 106 -18.59 16.66 7.86
CA SER A 106 -18.94 17.85 8.64
C SER A 106 -17.70 18.34 9.37
N ALA A 107 -17.18 19.52 9.00
CA ALA A 107 -15.95 20.05 9.53
C ALA A 107 -15.95 21.59 9.57
N SER A 108 -15.23 22.15 10.54
CA SER A 108 -15.04 23.59 10.67
C SER A 108 -13.55 23.94 10.70
N SER A 109 -13.11 24.84 9.83
CA SER A 109 -11.73 25.29 9.78
C SER A 109 -11.45 26.38 10.80
N MET A 110 -10.34 26.23 11.52
CA MET A 110 -9.84 27.16 12.53
C MET A 110 -8.50 27.76 12.10
N ASN A 111 -8.28 29.05 12.35
CA ASN A 111 -6.99 29.73 12.14
C ASN A 111 -6.04 29.64 13.36
N GLY A 112 -6.13 28.55 14.12
CA GLY A 112 -5.42 28.35 15.39
C GLY A 112 -5.96 29.13 16.60
N THR A 113 -6.94 30.02 16.44
CA THR A 113 -7.58 30.74 17.57
C THR A 113 -9.09 30.85 17.49
N GLN A 114 -9.67 30.90 16.28
CA GLN A 114 -11.11 31.01 16.05
C GLN A 114 -11.54 30.18 14.83
N PHE A 115 -12.77 29.66 14.87
CA PHE A 115 -13.40 29.07 13.69
C PHE A 115 -13.71 30.16 12.66
N VAL A 116 -13.33 29.90 11.40
CA VAL A 116 -13.42 30.87 10.30
C VAL A 116 -14.56 30.52 9.33
N ASN A 117 -14.68 29.24 8.97
CA ASN A 117 -15.69 28.76 8.02
C ASN A 117 -15.97 27.26 8.22
N ASN A 118 -17.05 26.75 7.62
CA ASN A 118 -17.40 25.33 7.59
C ASN A 118 -16.86 24.64 6.32
N CYS A 119 -15.63 24.94 5.94
CA CYS A 119 -14.97 24.29 4.81
C CYS A 119 -13.83 23.40 5.30
N ALA A 120 -13.56 22.36 4.53
CA ALA A 120 -12.32 21.61 4.51
C ALA A 120 -11.79 21.57 3.07
N SER A 121 -10.61 21.03 2.86
CA SER A 121 -10.07 20.77 1.52
C SER A 121 -9.57 19.34 1.39
N PHE A 122 -9.72 18.79 0.20
CA PHE A 122 -8.95 17.63 -0.25
C PHE A 122 -7.83 18.14 -1.14
N GLN A 123 -6.59 17.90 -0.75
CA GLN A 123 -5.40 18.41 -1.42
C GLN A 123 -4.62 17.21 -1.98
N MET A 124 -4.43 17.16 -3.30
CA MET A 124 -3.50 16.24 -3.94
C MET A 124 -2.20 16.98 -4.19
N ASN A 125 -1.13 16.59 -3.50
CA ASN A 125 0.15 17.29 -3.50
C ASN A 125 1.22 16.36 -4.07
N VAL A 126 1.97 16.84 -5.05
CA VAL A 126 3.05 16.08 -5.72
C VAL A 126 4.23 16.96 -6.07
N VAL A 127 5.44 16.40 -6.08
CA VAL A 127 6.67 17.16 -6.42
C VAL A 127 7.13 16.87 -7.85
N LEU A 128 7.06 17.89 -8.71
CA LEU A 128 7.65 17.86 -10.05
C LEU A 128 9.16 18.06 -9.98
N ASN A 129 9.92 17.12 -10.53
CA ASN A 129 11.35 17.25 -10.80
C ASN A 129 11.58 17.62 -12.28
N TYR A 130 12.56 18.50 -12.55
CA TYR A 130 13.17 18.63 -13.87
C TYR A 130 14.63 19.09 -13.77
N GLN A 131 15.40 18.90 -14.85
CA GLN A 131 16.78 19.36 -14.95
C GLN A 131 16.95 20.38 -16.08
N TYR A 132 17.70 21.43 -15.79
CA TYR A 132 18.02 22.52 -16.72
C TYR A 132 19.39 23.11 -16.41
N ASN A 133 20.23 23.33 -17.43
CA ASN A 133 21.61 23.83 -17.30
C ASN A 133 22.46 23.11 -16.22
N GLY A 134 22.29 21.79 -16.09
CA GLY A 134 23.02 20.96 -15.12
C GLY A 134 22.56 21.10 -13.67
N GLN A 135 21.49 21.85 -13.40
CA GLN A 135 20.86 21.97 -12.08
C GLN A 135 19.55 21.17 -12.05
N THR A 136 19.21 20.63 -10.87
CA THR A 136 17.90 20.02 -10.59
C THR A 136 16.97 21.05 -9.96
N TYR A 137 15.75 21.11 -10.45
CA TYR A 137 14.67 21.97 -9.96
C TYR A 137 13.52 21.10 -9.44
N ALA A 138 12.87 21.58 -8.39
CA ALA A 138 11.69 20.96 -7.80
C ALA A 138 10.57 22.00 -7.72
N LEU A 139 9.37 21.66 -8.20
CA LEU A 139 8.15 22.44 -8.00
C LEU A 139 7.15 21.60 -7.22
N TRP A 140 6.58 22.17 -6.17
CA TRP A 140 5.41 21.61 -5.50
C TRP A 140 4.19 21.95 -6.34
N VAL A 141 3.44 20.93 -6.74
CA VAL A 141 2.27 21.02 -7.62
C VAL A 141 1.11 20.45 -6.84
N GLN A 142 0.10 21.27 -6.55
CA GLN A 142 -1.06 20.84 -5.78
C GLN A 142 -2.38 21.16 -6.53
N ASP A 143 -3.29 20.19 -6.52
CA ASP A 143 -4.65 20.25 -7.06
C ASP A 143 -5.62 20.08 -5.88
N VAL A 144 -6.59 20.99 -5.73
CA VAL A 144 -7.40 21.09 -4.50
C VAL A 144 -8.89 21.11 -4.81
N ALA A 145 -9.64 20.20 -4.20
CA ALA A 145 -11.09 20.31 -4.06
C ALA A 145 -11.42 20.97 -2.72
N ARG A 146 -11.78 22.26 -2.72
CA ARG A 146 -12.29 22.93 -1.50
C ARG A 146 -13.77 22.66 -1.35
N PHE A 147 -14.17 22.11 -0.21
CA PHE A 147 -15.52 21.63 0.05
C PHE A 147 -16.15 22.32 1.27
N ASN A 148 -17.32 22.94 1.08
CA ASN A 148 -18.13 23.53 2.14
C ASN A 148 -19.08 22.49 2.73
N THR A 149 -18.81 22.05 3.96
CA THR A 149 -19.52 20.95 4.61
C THR A 149 -20.92 21.31 5.11
N ASN A 150 -21.35 22.57 4.97
CA ASN A 150 -22.69 23.02 5.38
C ASN A 150 -23.71 23.00 4.22
N ASN A 151 -23.26 23.20 2.99
CA ASN A 151 -24.11 23.24 1.79
C ASN A 151 -23.61 22.34 0.64
N ASN A 152 -22.63 21.49 0.92
CA ASN A 152 -21.93 20.60 -0.01
C ASN A 152 -21.38 21.29 -1.27
N GLN A 153 -21.08 22.59 -1.22
CA GLN A 153 -20.52 23.29 -2.36
C GLN A 153 -19.03 22.94 -2.53
N VAL A 154 -18.65 22.52 -3.74
CA VAL A 154 -17.26 22.25 -4.14
C VAL A 154 -16.75 23.31 -5.11
N PHE A 155 -15.44 23.60 -5.10
CA PHE A 155 -14.76 24.22 -6.23
C PHE A 155 -13.27 23.84 -6.25
N PHE A 156 -12.66 24.00 -7.42
CA PHE A 156 -11.30 23.51 -7.70
C PHE A 156 -10.29 24.64 -7.84
N ILE A 157 -9.07 24.37 -7.39
CA ILE A 157 -7.99 25.35 -7.20
C ILE A 157 -6.66 24.64 -7.46
N ASP A 158 -5.80 25.23 -8.29
CA ASP A 158 -4.40 24.81 -8.38
C ASP A 158 -3.50 25.79 -7.64
N ASN A 159 -2.32 25.29 -7.25
CA ASN A 159 -1.18 26.14 -6.97
C ASN A 159 0.15 25.46 -7.37
N ILE A 160 1.17 26.29 -7.56
CA ILE A 160 2.54 25.83 -7.80
C ILE A 160 3.53 26.69 -7.01
N TRP A 161 4.37 26.02 -6.22
CA TRP A 161 5.43 26.64 -5.42
C TRP A 161 6.81 26.07 -5.81
N ASN A 162 7.89 26.77 -5.43
CA ASN A 162 9.24 26.39 -5.82
C ASN A 162 10.00 25.70 -4.67
N TYR A 163 10.17 24.40 -4.77
CA TYR A 163 10.88 23.55 -3.81
C TYR A 163 12.39 23.40 -4.08
N THR A 164 12.91 24.11 -5.09
CA THR A 164 14.33 24.02 -5.51
C THR A 164 15.32 24.50 -4.44
N SER A 165 14.92 25.45 -3.59
CA SER A 165 15.70 25.90 -2.43
C SER A 165 14.79 26.51 -1.35
N ASN A 166 15.30 26.63 -0.13
CA ASN A 166 14.61 27.24 1.02
C ASN A 166 14.05 28.64 0.68
N ASP A 167 12.75 28.85 0.93
CA ASP A 167 12.00 30.08 0.65
C ASP A 167 12.09 30.58 -0.81
N ALA A 168 12.28 29.69 -1.78
CA ALA A 168 12.34 30.07 -3.20
C ALA A 168 10.99 30.51 -3.76
N SER A 169 11.01 31.62 -4.50
CA SER A 169 9.86 32.07 -5.29
C SER A 169 9.78 31.33 -6.62
N VAL A 170 8.56 31.13 -7.13
CA VAL A 170 8.32 30.60 -8.48
C VAL A 170 8.30 31.74 -9.50
N TYR A 171 8.93 31.54 -10.65
CA TYR A 171 9.02 32.52 -11.73
C TYR A 171 8.90 31.82 -13.09
N GLY A 172 8.42 32.55 -14.11
CA GLY A 172 8.35 32.03 -15.48
C GLY A 172 7.21 31.03 -15.73
N LEU A 173 6.22 30.93 -14.84
CA LEU A 173 5.02 30.13 -15.09
C LEU A 173 4.01 30.91 -15.95
N SER A 174 3.40 30.24 -16.93
CA SER A 174 2.34 30.77 -17.78
C SER A 174 1.21 29.76 -17.92
N GLY A 175 0.00 30.17 -17.54
CA GLY A 175 -1.27 29.43 -17.64
C GLY A 175 -2.44 30.40 -17.44
N ASN A 176 -3.58 29.93 -16.94
CA ASN A 176 -4.77 30.74 -16.69
C ASN A 176 -4.70 31.59 -15.39
N GLY A 177 -3.78 31.23 -14.50
CA GLY A 177 -3.61 31.76 -13.15
C GLY A 177 -2.83 33.05 -13.01
N ASN A 178 -2.58 33.41 -11.75
CA ASN A 178 -1.90 34.63 -11.33
C ASN A 178 -0.79 34.31 -10.33
N THR A 179 0.14 35.26 -10.14
CA THR A 179 1.17 35.17 -9.10
C THR A 179 0.64 35.72 -7.77
N GLY A 180 0.64 34.88 -6.74
CA GLY A 180 0.39 35.26 -5.35
C GLY A 180 1.68 35.58 -4.60
N THR A 181 1.56 36.05 -3.36
CA THR A 181 2.72 36.24 -2.46
C THR A 181 2.35 35.89 -1.03
N SER A 182 3.13 35.02 -0.41
CA SER A 182 3.06 34.70 1.02
C SER A 182 4.34 35.14 1.72
N PHE A 183 4.32 35.24 3.05
CA PHE A 183 5.44 35.74 3.85
C PHE A 183 5.93 34.71 4.87
N TYR A 184 7.14 34.20 4.65
CA TYR A 184 7.84 33.33 5.58
C TYR A 184 8.77 34.22 6.43
N GLY A 185 8.23 34.72 7.55
CA GLY A 185 8.89 35.73 8.37
C GLY A 185 8.93 37.09 7.67
N GLN A 186 10.12 37.53 7.24
CA GLN A 186 10.29 38.74 6.43
C GLN A 186 10.53 38.43 4.93
N THR A 187 10.63 37.15 4.56
CA THR A 187 10.91 36.73 3.19
C THR A 187 9.60 36.63 2.39
N PRO A 188 9.39 37.43 1.34
CA PRO A 188 8.28 37.24 0.41
C PRO A 188 8.56 36.04 -0.50
N VAL A 189 7.61 35.13 -0.59
CA VAL A 189 7.65 33.96 -1.48
C VAL A 189 6.52 34.09 -2.48
N GLN A 190 6.85 34.14 -3.78
CA GLN A 190 5.88 34.12 -4.85
C GLN A 190 5.51 32.69 -5.25
N TYR A 191 4.21 32.49 -5.48
CA TYR A 191 3.62 31.22 -5.92
C TYR A 191 2.64 31.49 -7.06
N TYR A 192 2.31 30.47 -7.83
CA TYR A 192 1.27 30.53 -8.86
C TYR A 192 -0.02 29.92 -8.33
N TYR A 193 -1.17 30.44 -8.72
CA TYR A 193 -2.49 29.87 -8.40
C TYR A 193 -3.55 30.23 -9.44
N TYR A 194 -4.54 29.36 -9.60
CA TYR A 194 -5.76 29.63 -10.34
C TYR A 194 -7.00 29.00 -9.67
N TYR A 195 -8.17 29.57 -9.93
CA TYR A 195 -9.46 29.04 -9.51
C TYR A 195 -10.21 28.58 -10.75
N ALA A 196 -10.81 27.38 -10.71
CA ALA A 196 -11.63 26.84 -11.80
C ALA A 196 -13.00 27.57 -11.92
N THR A 197 -13.00 28.88 -12.14
CA THR A 197 -14.22 29.70 -12.21
C THR A 197 -14.86 29.60 -13.58
N GLY A 198 -16.15 29.25 -13.64
CA GLY A 198 -16.92 29.15 -14.89
C GLY A 198 -16.82 27.81 -15.62
N TYR A 199 -16.20 26.79 -15.00
CA TYR A 199 -16.14 25.44 -15.52
C TYR A 199 -17.27 24.56 -14.94
N PRO A 200 -17.78 23.54 -15.68
CA PRO A 200 -18.76 22.58 -15.17
C PRO A 200 -18.27 21.89 -13.88
N GLY A 201 -19.16 21.62 -12.94
CA GLY A 201 -18.80 20.98 -11.65
C GLY A 201 -18.09 21.89 -10.62
N SER A 202 -17.56 23.04 -11.04
CA SER A 202 -16.95 23.99 -10.10
C SER A 202 -17.96 25.02 -9.56
N PHE A 203 -17.85 25.36 -8.27
CA PHE A 203 -18.79 26.18 -7.50
C PHE A 203 -20.23 25.61 -7.39
N VAL A 204 -20.43 24.32 -7.65
CA VAL A 204 -21.73 23.64 -7.54
C VAL A 204 -21.93 22.95 -6.19
N THR A 205 -23.19 22.74 -5.80
CA THR A 205 -23.54 21.86 -4.66
C THR A 205 -23.63 20.41 -5.10
N LEU A 206 -22.82 19.55 -4.48
CA LEU A 206 -22.83 18.11 -4.72
C LEU A 206 -23.93 17.40 -3.92
N SER A 207 -24.54 16.38 -4.52
CA SER A 207 -25.40 15.42 -3.82
C SER A 207 -24.53 14.29 -3.28
N LEU A 208 -24.61 14.00 -1.98
CA LEU A 208 -23.82 12.93 -1.36
C LEU A 208 -24.66 11.63 -1.23
N PRO A 209 -24.06 10.44 -1.35
CA PRO A 209 -22.65 10.19 -1.63
C PRO A 209 -22.24 10.53 -3.07
N THR A 210 -20.99 10.93 -3.27
CA THR A 210 -20.39 11.18 -4.60
C THR A 210 -18.91 10.80 -4.63
N THR A 211 -18.32 10.79 -5.82
CA THR A 211 -16.87 10.65 -6.02
C THR A 211 -16.33 11.93 -6.66
N ILE A 212 -15.18 12.41 -6.19
CA ILE A 212 -14.39 13.47 -6.80
C ILE A 212 -13.04 12.87 -7.21
N LEU A 213 -12.60 13.14 -8.43
CA LEU A 213 -11.30 12.77 -8.97
C LEU A 213 -10.46 14.03 -9.16
N LEU A 214 -9.17 13.95 -8.84
CA LEU A 214 -8.16 14.97 -9.12
C LEU A 214 -7.04 14.32 -9.93
N LEU A 215 -6.60 14.93 -11.04
CA LEU A 215 -5.55 14.39 -11.91
C LEU A 215 -4.57 15.49 -12.30
N VAL A 216 -3.31 15.26 -11.98
CA VAL A 216 -2.19 16.09 -12.45
C VAL A 216 -1.33 15.29 -13.41
N ASN A 217 -1.02 15.86 -14.58
CA ASN A 217 -0.04 15.29 -15.49
C ASN A 217 1.02 16.30 -15.92
N VAL A 218 2.22 15.80 -16.22
CA VAL A 218 3.32 16.58 -16.77
C VAL A 218 3.81 16.00 -18.09
N SER A 219 4.21 16.89 -18.99
CA SER A 219 4.76 16.59 -20.31
C SER A 219 5.80 17.65 -20.69
N THR A 220 6.46 17.50 -21.84
CA THR A 220 7.26 18.57 -22.45
C THR A 220 6.63 19.06 -23.74
N ASN A 221 6.73 20.37 -24.02
CA ASN A 221 6.32 20.94 -25.30
C ASN A 221 7.44 20.82 -26.36
N ASN A 222 7.20 21.35 -27.57
CA ASN A 222 8.16 21.31 -28.69
C ASN A 222 9.49 22.06 -28.44
N LEU A 223 9.56 22.93 -27.43
CA LEU A 223 10.78 23.61 -26.98
C LEU A 223 11.46 22.88 -25.80
N GLY A 224 10.94 21.71 -25.40
CA GLY A 224 11.42 20.93 -24.26
C GLY A 224 11.09 21.56 -22.91
N GLN A 225 10.13 22.48 -22.82
CA GLN A 225 9.73 23.11 -21.55
C GLN A 225 8.74 22.21 -20.81
N PRO A 226 8.84 22.07 -19.47
CA PRO A 226 7.82 21.40 -18.67
C PRO A 226 6.43 22.05 -18.83
N VAL A 227 5.41 21.22 -19.04
CA VAL A 227 4.00 21.59 -19.13
C VAL A 227 3.20 20.72 -18.18
N ILE A 228 2.64 21.34 -17.14
CA ILE A 228 1.81 20.75 -16.10
C ILE A 228 0.33 20.97 -16.49
N ARG A 229 -0.56 20.02 -16.24
CA ARG A 229 -2.01 20.19 -16.43
C ARG A 229 -2.77 19.70 -15.20
N PHE A 230 -3.79 20.46 -14.83
CA PHE A 230 -4.70 20.18 -13.72
C PHE A 230 -6.07 19.79 -14.25
N TRP A 231 -6.67 18.80 -13.60
CA TRP A 231 -7.93 18.18 -14.04
C TRP A 231 -8.75 17.70 -12.84
N TYR A 232 -10.07 17.82 -12.95
CA TYR A 232 -11.00 17.18 -12.01
C TYR A 232 -12.16 16.48 -12.73
N ASP A 233 -12.81 15.57 -12.02
CA ASP A 233 -14.15 15.05 -12.36
C ASP A 233 -14.93 14.88 -11.05
N ASP A 234 -16.07 15.57 -10.91
CA ASP A 234 -16.94 15.56 -9.74
C ASP A 234 -18.29 14.85 -10.01
N GLY A 235 -18.38 14.14 -11.13
CA GLY A 235 -19.61 13.56 -11.67
C GLY A 235 -20.21 14.34 -12.84
N TYR A 236 -19.68 15.52 -13.19
CA TYR A 236 -20.01 16.24 -14.43
C TYR A 236 -19.08 15.90 -15.61
N GLY A 237 -18.11 15.01 -15.41
CA GLY A 237 -17.14 14.60 -16.41
C GLY A 237 -15.82 15.37 -16.32
N TRP A 238 -14.75 14.77 -16.85
CA TRP A 238 -13.40 15.35 -16.86
C TRP A 238 -13.31 16.76 -17.43
N VAL A 239 -12.78 17.67 -16.61
CA VAL A 239 -12.47 19.06 -16.96
C VAL A 239 -10.97 19.31 -16.78
N SER A 240 -10.27 19.79 -17.82
CA SER A 240 -8.98 20.48 -17.63
C SER A 240 -9.26 21.96 -17.40
N TYR A 241 -8.83 22.48 -16.26
CA TYR A 241 -9.07 23.88 -15.89
C TYR A 241 -7.81 24.76 -15.99
N ASP A 242 -6.61 24.19 -15.90
CA ASP A 242 -5.37 24.90 -16.21
C ASP A 242 -4.30 24.03 -16.90
N THR A 243 -3.41 24.70 -17.64
CA THR A 243 -2.24 24.14 -18.31
C THR A 243 -1.08 25.12 -18.16
N VAL A 244 -0.17 24.83 -17.24
CA VAL A 244 0.92 25.73 -16.82
C VAL A 244 2.23 25.30 -17.46
N THR A 245 2.86 26.22 -18.20
CA THR A 245 4.17 26.01 -18.84
C THR A 245 5.27 26.73 -18.06
N VAL A 246 6.41 26.07 -17.84
CA VAL A 246 7.63 26.67 -17.25
C VAL A 246 8.43 27.37 -18.37
N THR A 247 7.98 28.58 -18.74
CA THR A 247 8.41 29.31 -19.94
C THR A 247 9.85 29.85 -19.91
N ASN A 248 10.48 29.94 -18.73
CA ASN A 248 11.86 30.40 -18.54
C ASN A 248 12.92 29.29 -18.67
N VAL A 249 12.51 28.10 -19.09
CA VAL A 249 13.33 26.90 -19.24
C VAL A 249 13.11 26.35 -20.65
N GLU A 250 14.18 25.99 -21.37
CA GLU A 250 14.11 25.30 -22.67
C GLU A 250 14.99 24.05 -22.63
N TYR A 251 14.64 23.03 -23.41
CA TYR A 251 15.36 21.75 -23.49
C TYR A 251 15.56 21.06 -22.13
N ALA A 252 14.56 21.10 -21.25
CA ALA A 252 14.62 20.41 -19.97
C ALA A 252 14.69 18.90 -20.16
N SER A 253 15.42 18.23 -19.26
CA SER A 253 15.47 16.77 -19.16
C SER A 253 14.90 16.32 -17.82
N ASN A 254 14.66 15.00 -17.67
CA ASN A 254 14.17 14.40 -16.42
C ASN A 254 12.89 15.04 -15.86
N VAL A 255 11.97 15.42 -16.76
CA VAL A 255 10.68 16.05 -16.43
C VAL A 255 9.67 14.97 -16.02
N TYR A 256 9.46 14.82 -14.71
CA TYR A 256 8.53 13.85 -14.13
C TYR A 256 8.19 14.25 -12.69
N PHE A 257 7.04 13.81 -12.18
CA PHE A 257 6.81 13.80 -10.73
C PHE A 257 7.72 12.76 -10.07
N LEU A 258 8.29 13.11 -8.92
CA LEU A 258 9.33 12.36 -8.22
C LEU A 258 8.91 12.10 -6.78
N ILE A 259 8.89 10.82 -6.42
CA ILE A 259 8.95 10.34 -5.05
C ILE A 259 10.40 9.85 -4.81
N ASP A 260 11.08 10.35 -3.79
CA ASP A 260 12.46 9.96 -3.42
C ASP A 260 12.59 9.80 -1.90
N GLY A 261 12.46 8.57 -1.43
CA GLY A 261 12.59 8.26 -0.01
C GLY A 261 13.99 8.44 0.56
N TYR A 262 15.03 8.67 -0.27
CA TYR A 262 16.39 8.91 0.19
C TYR A 262 16.72 10.38 0.43
N LYS A 263 15.88 11.34 0.01
CA LYS A 263 16.29 12.74 -0.05
C LYS A 263 15.16 13.73 0.22
N TYR A 264 15.48 14.81 0.92
CA TYR A 264 14.61 15.98 1.01
C TYR A 264 14.82 16.94 -0.18
N THR A 265 13.78 17.73 -0.47
CA THR A 265 13.78 18.83 -1.45
C THR A 265 14.75 19.94 -1.04
N GLY A 266 14.98 20.91 -1.93
CA GLY A 266 15.76 22.09 -1.57
C GLY A 266 15.06 23.00 -0.53
N TRP A 267 13.74 22.88 -0.38
CA TRP A 267 12.94 23.52 0.66
C TRP A 267 13.11 22.83 2.04
N GLY A 268 13.62 21.59 2.06
CA GLY A 268 13.71 20.77 3.27
C GLY A 268 12.43 19.98 3.59
N THR A 269 11.54 19.86 2.61
CA THR A 269 10.36 18.99 2.60
C THR A 269 10.65 17.70 1.83
N PHE A 270 9.64 16.88 1.56
CA PHE A 270 9.78 15.53 1.01
C PHE A 270 9.64 15.56 -0.51
N TYR A 271 10.24 14.58 -1.18
CA TYR A 271 9.80 14.18 -2.52
C TYR A 271 8.80 13.05 -2.31
N ASP A 272 7.53 13.39 -2.14
CA ASP A 272 6.42 12.47 -1.91
C ASP A 272 5.24 12.76 -2.85
N ALA A 273 4.19 11.96 -2.69
CA ALA A 273 2.88 12.22 -3.27
C ALA A 273 1.81 11.89 -2.22
N GLU A 274 0.87 12.80 -2.02
CA GLU A 274 -0.15 12.69 -0.97
C GLU A 274 -1.52 13.18 -1.45
N LEU A 275 -2.58 12.56 -0.92
CA LEU A 275 -3.96 13.02 -1.03
C LEU A 275 -4.53 13.10 0.39
N VAL A 276 -4.79 14.33 0.86
CA VAL A 276 -5.08 14.60 2.28
C VAL A 276 -6.31 15.47 2.48
N LEU A 277 -7.04 15.19 3.56
CA LEU A 277 -8.05 16.06 4.16
C LEU A 277 -7.35 17.06 5.09
N ALA A 278 -7.59 18.35 4.85
CA ALA A 278 -6.97 19.44 5.59
C ALA A 278 -7.92 20.64 5.75
N GLY A 279 -7.43 21.70 6.42
CA GLY A 279 -8.10 22.97 6.58
C GLY A 279 -8.44 23.67 5.26
N ALA A 280 -9.26 24.71 5.34
CA ALA A 280 -9.84 25.35 4.16
C ALA A 280 -8.82 26.03 3.24
N TYR A 281 -7.76 26.63 3.81
CA TYR A 281 -6.63 27.34 3.17
C TYR A 281 -5.72 27.95 4.26
N SER A 282 -4.55 28.48 3.90
CA SER A 282 -3.67 29.34 4.72
C SER A 282 -3.30 28.80 6.11
N GLY A 283 -2.86 27.55 6.17
CA GLY A 283 -2.42 26.87 7.39
C GLY A 283 -3.52 26.60 8.41
N MET A 284 -4.80 26.65 8.01
CA MET A 284 -5.92 26.34 8.92
C MET A 284 -5.97 24.85 9.29
N THR A 285 -6.58 24.56 10.43
CA THR A 285 -6.90 23.20 10.89
C THR A 285 -8.39 22.92 10.71
N ALA A 286 -8.76 21.86 9.97
CA ALA A 286 -10.13 21.35 9.90
C ALA A 286 -10.43 20.48 11.13
N TYR A 287 -11.39 20.91 11.97
CA TYR A 287 -11.93 20.09 13.05
C TYR A 287 -13.08 19.24 12.51
N VAL A 288 -12.93 17.91 12.53
CA VAL A 288 -13.84 16.99 11.86
C VAL A 288 -14.85 16.38 12.85
N ASN A 289 -16.10 16.83 12.76
CA ASN A 289 -17.19 16.40 13.64
C ASN A 289 -17.85 15.09 13.18
N ASN A 290 -17.84 14.84 11.87
CA ASN A 290 -18.32 13.60 11.25
C ASN A 290 -17.59 13.42 9.92
N SER A 291 -17.11 12.21 9.63
CA SER A 291 -16.53 11.86 8.33
C SER A 291 -16.87 10.42 7.96
N SER A 292 -17.23 10.23 6.69
CA SER A 292 -17.22 8.97 5.97
C SER A 292 -16.68 9.28 4.59
N VAL A 293 -15.35 9.25 4.50
CA VAL A 293 -14.57 9.56 3.30
C VAL A 293 -13.60 8.41 3.05
N TYR A 294 -13.40 8.03 1.80
CA TYR A 294 -12.37 7.06 1.42
C TYR A 294 -11.50 7.65 0.33
N LEU A 295 -10.18 7.62 0.55
CA LEU A 295 -9.17 8.19 -0.33
C LEU A 295 -8.32 7.08 -0.96
N ASN A 296 -8.02 7.20 -2.24
CA ASN A 296 -7.05 6.36 -2.93
C ASN A 296 -6.16 7.24 -3.83
N LEU A 297 -4.89 6.85 -3.94
CA LEU A 297 -3.85 7.60 -4.65
C LEU A 297 -3.16 6.64 -5.61
N GLU A 298 -3.21 6.96 -6.90
CA GLU A 298 -2.65 6.16 -7.98
C GLU A 298 -1.63 6.95 -8.79
N TYR A 299 -0.64 6.24 -9.34
CA TYR A 299 0.34 6.80 -10.27
C TYR A 299 0.24 6.09 -11.62
N TRP A 300 0.57 6.79 -12.70
CA TRP A 300 0.74 6.14 -13.99
C TRP A 300 2.03 5.31 -13.98
N ASN A 301 1.90 3.98 -14.05
CA ASN A 301 3.04 3.05 -13.97
C ASN A 301 3.73 2.79 -15.32
N GLY A 302 3.23 3.39 -16.41
CA GLY A 302 3.67 3.13 -17.80
C GLY A 302 2.66 2.31 -18.62
N GLN A 303 1.74 1.62 -17.95
CA GLN A 303 0.71 0.75 -18.54
C GLN A 303 -0.71 1.17 -18.13
N ASN A 304 -0.93 1.48 -16.84
CA ASN A 304 -2.21 1.85 -16.26
C ASN A 304 -2.01 2.77 -15.05
N PHE A 305 -3.11 3.33 -14.51
CA PHE A 305 -3.08 3.89 -13.16
C PHE A 305 -3.06 2.75 -12.13
N GLN A 306 -2.13 2.84 -11.18
CA GLN A 306 -1.89 1.85 -10.15
C GLN A 306 -1.82 2.52 -8.78
N GLY A 307 -2.65 2.07 -7.84
CA GLY A 307 -2.59 2.47 -6.43
C GLY A 307 -1.20 2.36 -5.80
N VAL A 308 -0.86 3.31 -4.92
CA VAL A 308 0.45 3.34 -4.23
C VAL A 308 0.69 2.06 -3.42
N ARG A 309 1.86 1.45 -3.66
CA ARG A 309 2.27 0.21 -2.96
C ARG A 309 2.62 0.43 -1.50
N ASN A 310 3.04 1.62 -1.12
CA ASN A 310 3.35 1.97 0.27
C ASN A 310 2.60 3.26 0.62
N ALA A 311 1.94 3.28 1.77
CA ALA A 311 1.02 4.35 2.13
C ALA A 311 1.08 4.66 3.64
N TYR A 312 1.18 5.93 3.97
CA TYR A 312 1.04 6.49 5.31
C TYR A 312 -0.29 7.22 5.44
N ASN A 313 -0.84 7.29 6.65
CA ASN A 313 -2.17 7.85 6.89
C ASN A 313 -2.19 9.39 7.01
N PHE A 314 -1.07 10.03 6.69
CA PHE A 314 -0.86 11.47 6.85
C PHE A 314 0.17 12.00 5.85
N GLY A 315 -0.04 13.24 5.42
CA GLY A 315 0.87 14.02 4.59
C GLY A 315 1.82 14.92 5.40
N SER A 316 2.72 15.58 4.69
CA SER A 316 3.79 16.40 5.24
C SER A 316 3.94 17.77 4.58
N ASP A 317 3.50 17.90 3.34
CA ASP A 317 3.97 18.95 2.44
C ASP A 317 3.16 20.24 2.59
N THR A 318 1.85 20.11 2.89
CA THR A 318 0.96 21.23 3.20
C THR A 318 1.06 21.72 4.65
N ALA A 319 0.85 23.02 4.85
CA ALA A 319 0.70 23.65 6.17
C ALA A 319 -0.73 23.55 6.74
N GLU A 320 -1.73 23.27 5.90
CA GLU A 320 -3.09 23.01 6.40
C GLU A 320 -3.19 21.62 7.04
N THR A 321 -4.01 21.50 8.08
CA THR A 321 -4.08 20.27 8.89
C THR A 321 -5.53 19.86 9.17
N ALA A 322 -5.75 18.66 9.69
CA ALA A 322 -7.00 18.18 10.24
C ALA A 322 -6.80 17.69 11.68
N GLN A 323 -7.87 17.74 12.48
CA GLN A 323 -7.93 17.25 13.84
C GLN A 323 -9.21 16.42 14.04
N ASP A 324 -9.12 15.41 14.91
CA ASP A 324 -10.15 14.41 15.18
C ASP A 324 -10.47 13.58 13.91
N VAL A 325 -9.43 13.05 13.23
CA VAL A 325 -9.56 12.17 12.06
C VAL A 325 -8.74 10.89 12.20
N THR A 326 -9.43 9.78 12.50
CA THR A 326 -8.86 8.44 12.31
C THR A 326 -8.79 8.11 10.81
N ALA A 327 -7.58 7.89 10.29
CA ALA A 327 -7.34 7.42 8.93
C ALA A 327 -6.77 5.99 8.98
N ASN A 328 -7.55 5.02 8.48
CA ASN A 328 -7.29 3.58 8.62
C ASN A 328 -7.32 2.84 7.28
N TYR A 329 -6.67 1.67 7.21
CA TYR A 329 -6.69 0.81 6.03
C TYR A 329 -8.05 0.15 5.78
N TYR A 330 -8.57 0.25 4.56
CA TYR A 330 -9.69 -0.53 4.03
C TYR A 330 -9.43 -0.92 2.57
N TYR A 331 -10.28 -1.79 2.02
CA TYR A 331 -10.31 -2.09 0.59
C TYR A 331 -11.74 -2.19 0.06
N ALA A 332 -11.92 -1.95 -1.23
CA ALA A 332 -13.18 -2.18 -1.94
C ALA A 332 -13.38 -3.69 -2.13
N VAL A 333 -14.33 -4.29 -1.40
CA VAL A 333 -14.60 -5.75 -1.37
C VAL A 333 -14.77 -6.37 -2.77
N PHE A 334 -15.29 -5.60 -3.72
CA PHE A 334 -15.52 -6.05 -5.09
C PHE A 334 -14.26 -6.06 -5.97
N SER A 335 -13.43 -5.02 -5.97
CA SER A 335 -12.24 -4.91 -6.84
C SER A 335 -10.91 -5.29 -6.16
N GLY A 336 -10.88 -5.29 -4.83
CA GLY A 336 -9.66 -5.40 -4.04
C GLY A 336 -8.88 -4.08 -3.87
N THR A 337 -9.33 -2.98 -4.48
CA THR A 337 -8.62 -1.69 -4.47
C THR A 337 -8.47 -1.14 -3.05
N LEU A 338 -7.25 -0.78 -2.66
CA LEU A 338 -6.91 -0.26 -1.34
C LEU A 338 -7.33 1.21 -1.20
N VAL A 339 -7.84 1.58 -0.01
CA VAL A 339 -8.27 2.95 0.32
C VAL A 339 -7.90 3.31 1.77
N SER A 340 -7.61 4.59 2.02
CA SER A 340 -7.56 5.18 3.36
C SER A 340 -8.96 5.64 3.74
N GLY A 341 -9.56 5.04 4.78
CA GLY A 341 -10.88 5.41 5.28
C GLY A 341 -10.77 6.41 6.44
N LEU A 342 -11.32 7.60 6.25
CA LEU A 342 -11.24 8.74 7.18
C LEU A 342 -12.55 8.88 7.96
N PHE A 343 -12.49 8.70 9.28
CA PHE A 343 -13.62 8.80 10.21
C PHE A 343 -13.29 9.71 11.39
N SER A 344 -14.31 10.41 11.90
CA SER A 344 -14.17 11.34 13.03
C SER A 344 -13.75 10.64 14.32
N GLY A 345 -12.72 11.17 14.98
CA GLY A 345 -12.13 10.66 16.23
C GLY A 345 -10.61 10.83 16.23
N SER A 346 -9.96 10.94 17.40
CA SER A 346 -8.52 11.20 17.48
C SER A 346 -7.69 10.06 16.87
N GLY A 347 -6.97 10.36 15.79
CA GLY A 347 -6.07 9.46 15.08
C GLY A 347 -4.62 9.52 15.54
N SER A 348 -3.85 8.49 15.19
CA SER A 348 -2.39 8.43 15.33
C SER A 348 -1.73 8.36 13.97
N LEU A 349 -0.62 9.09 13.78
CA LEU A 349 0.15 9.09 12.54
C LEU A 349 0.91 7.76 12.38
N GLY A 350 0.87 7.16 11.19
CA GLY A 350 1.48 5.86 10.94
C GLY A 350 1.37 5.37 9.50
N GLN A 351 1.86 4.16 9.25
CA GLN A 351 1.73 3.46 7.97
C GLN A 351 0.34 2.80 7.88
N LEU A 352 -0.37 3.00 6.77
CA LEU A 352 -1.63 2.31 6.45
C LEU A 352 -1.36 0.90 5.94
N TRP A 353 -0.49 0.80 4.94
CA TRP A 353 0.00 -0.44 4.33
C TRP A 353 1.34 -0.21 3.68
N ASN A 354 2.04 -1.30 3.39
CA ASN A 354 3.23 -1.31 2.55
C ASN A 354 3.12 -2.44 1.51
N GLN A 355 4.07 -2.53 0.57
CA GLN A 355 4.06 -3.50 -0.54
C GLN A 355 4.16 -4.98 -0.09
N SER A 356 4.24 -5.18 1.22
CA SER A 356 4.39 -6.41 1.95
C SER A 356 3.09 -6.82 2.66
N ASP A 357 2.15 -5.88 2.85
CA ASP A 357 0.80 -6.13 3.39
C ASP A 357 -0.26 -6.28 2.28
N VAL A 358 0.14 -6.18 1.01
CA VAL A 358 -0.74 -6.10 -0.17
C VAL A 358 -0.26 -7.01 -1.30
N SER A 359 -1.07 -7.18 -2.35
CA SER A 359 -0.68 -7.86 -3.58
C SER A 359 -0.43 -6.88 -4.73
N THR A 360 0.67 -7.07 -5.46
CA THR A 360 0.86 -6.50 -6.80
C THR A 360 0.50 -7.57 -7.82
N LEU A 361 -0.62 -7.39 -8.52
CA LEU A 361 -1.11 -8.29 -9.56
C LEU A 361 -0.69 -7.78 -10.94
N ILE A 362 0.25 -8.48 -11.56
CA ILE A 362 0.75 -8.23 -12.93
C ILE A 362 -0.06 -9.08 -13.90
N ILE A 363 -0.58 -8.46 -14.97
CA ILE A 363 -1.49 -9.08 -15.93
C ILE A 363 -0.93 -8.89 -17.33
N ASN A 364 -0.56 -9.99 -17.97
CA ASN A 364 -0.16 -10.01 -19.37
C ASN A 364 -1.41 -10.16 -20.23
N THR A 365 -1.83 -9.07 -20.88
CA THR A 365 -3.17 -8.93 -21.48
C THR A 365 -3.28 -9.58 -22.87
N GLY A 366 -2.14 -9.80 -23.54
CA GLY A 366 -2.08 -10.37 -24.90
C GLY A 366 -2.45 -9.39 -26.03
N ILE A 367 -2.73 -8.13 -25.71
CA ILE A 367 -3.04 -7.05 -26.68
C ILE A 367 -2.37 -5.74 -26.24
N ASN A 368 -2.04 -4.86 -27.19
CA ASN A 368 -1.26 -3.66 -26.87
C ASN A 368 -2.01 -2.67 -25.96
N SER A 369 -3.32 -2.50 -26.11
CA SER A 369 -4.13 -1.62 -25.26
C SER A 369 -5.61 -2.00 -25.26
N GLY A 370 -6.32 -1.63 -24.20
CA GLY A 370 -7.72 -2.02 -23.99
C GLY A 370 -8.24 -1.61 -22.61
N TYR A 371 -9.18 -2.40 -22.10
CA TYR A 371 -9.77 -2.22 -20.77
C TYR A 371 -9.68 -3.51 -19.96
N LEU A 372 -9.39 -3.37 -18.67
CA LEU A 372 -9.20 -4.44 -17.71
C LEU A 372 -10.27 -4.38 -16.63
N MET A 373 -10.93 -5.49 -16.34
CA MET A 373 -11.71 -5.64 -15.11
C MET A 373 -11.08 -6.71 -14.22
N VAL A 374 -10.82 -6.35 -12.97
CA VAL A 374 -10.41 -7.29 -11.92
C VAL A 374 -11.43 -7.20 -10.79
N TYR A 375 -12.00 -8.35 -10.41
CA TYR A 375 -13.00 -8.42 -9.36
C TYR A 375 -12.86 -9.71 -8.55
N ASN A 376 -13.24 -9.64 -7.28
CA ASN A 376 -13.18 -10.74 -6.34
C ASN A 376 -14.05 -11.91 -6.84
N SER A 377 -13.46 -13.09 -7.00
CA SER A 377 -14.10 -14.23 -7.66
C SER A 377 -15.21 -14.91 -6.83
N THR A 378 -15.55 -14.35 -5.67
CA THR A 378 -16.77 -14.70 -4.92
C THR A 378 -18.04 -14.10 -5.55
N PHE A 379 -17.91 -13.02 -6.33
CA PHE A 379 -19.00 -12.45 -7.11
C PHE A 379 -19.18 -13.22 -8.44
N PRO A 380 -20.42 -13.35 -8.95
CA PRO A 380 -20.66 -13.96 -10.25
C PRO A 380 -20.25 -13.03 -11.40
N TYR A 381 -19.86 -13.62 -12.53
CA TYR A 381 -19.65 -12.90 -13.78
C TYR A 381 -20.89 -12.08 -14.22
N SER A 382 -20.65 -10.88 -14.74
CA SER A 382 -21.65 -10.01 -15.35
C SER A 382 -21.14 -9.42 -16.66
N GLN A 383 -21.98 -9.43 -17.70
CA GLN A 383 -21.66 -8.80 -18.99
C GLN A 383 -21.45 -7.28 -18.91
N TYR A 384 -22.03 -6.63 -17.88
CA TYR A 384 -21.95 -5.18 -17.68
C TYR A 384 -20.58 -4.71 -17.18
N TYR A 385 -19.75 -5.62 -16.64
CA TYR A 385 -18.38 -5.31 -16.21
C TYR A 385 -17.47 -4.78 -17.33
N SER A 386 -17.86 -4.97 -18.59
CA SER A 386 -17.24 -4.34 -19.76
C SER A 386 -17.26 -2.80 -19.72
N GLN A 387 -18.12 -2.18 -18.91
CA GLN A 387 -18.25 -0.72 -18.78
C GLN A 387 -17.27 -0.13 -17.73
N GLU A 388 -17.06 -0.86 -16.63
CA GLU A 388 -16.24 -0.49 -15.46
C GLU A 388 -14.72 -0.73 -15.63
N GLY A 389 -14.26 -1.00 -16.85
CA GLY A 389 -12.89 -1.43 -17.09
C GLY A 389 -11.84 -0.32 -16.97
N ILE A 390 -10.77 -0.60 -16.21
CA ILE A 390 -9.57 0.23 -16.08
C ILE A 390 -8.83 0.26 -17.43
N PRO A 391 -8.55 1.43 -18.03
CA PRO A 391 -7.79 1.50 -19.28
C PRO A 391 -6.34 1.05 -19.06
N PHE A 392 -5.78 0.36 -20.07
CA PHE A 392 -4.36 0.00 -20.09
C PHE A 392 -3.75 0.14 -21.49
N ASP A 393 -2.44 0.39 -21.51
CA ASP A 393 -1.56 0.48 -22.67
C ASP A 393 -0.29 -0.39 -22.47
N ASN A 394 0.51 -0.54 -23.53
CA ASN A 394 1.80 -1.24 -23.52
C ASN A 394 1.74 -2.72 -23.06
N GLY A 395 0.72 -3.46 -23.53
CA GLY A 395 0.70 -4.94 -23.49
C GLY A 395 0.32 -5.58 -22.14
N GLY A 396 0.49 -4.85 -21.04
CA GLY A 396 0.28 -5.32 -19.68
C GLY A 396 -0.60 -4.40 -18.85
N ALA A 397 -0.85 -4.82 -17.61
CA ALA A 397 -1.34 -3.96 -16.54
C ALA A 397 -0.78 -4.46 -15.20
N SER A 398 -0.54 -3.56 -14.26
CA SER A 398 -0.13 -3.89 -12.89
C SER A 398 -1.03 -3.18 -11.89
N LEU A 399 -1.73 -3.93 -11.04
CA LEU A 399 -2.64 -3.42 -10.02
C LEU A 399 -2.09 -3.67 -8.62
N THR A 400 -2.49 -2.84 -7.66
CA THR A 400 -2.19 -3.01 -6.24
C THR A 400 -3.50 -3.19 -5.48
N ILE A 401 -3.68 -4.40 -4.93
CA ILE A 401 -4.96 -4.92 -4.40
C ILE A 401 -4.76 -5.72 -3.11
N GLU A 402 -5.82 -5.85 -2.32
CA GLU A 402 -5.89 -6.76 -1.16
C GLU A 402 -5.67 -8.22 -1.62
N PRO A 403 -4.88 -9.04 -0.91
CA PRO A 403 -4.73 -10.47 -1.24
C PRO A 403 -6.07 -11.23 -1.23
N GLY A 404 -6.30 -12.06 -2.23
CA GLY A 404 -7.59 -12.72 -2.44
C GLY A 404 -7.67 -13.55 -3.72
N ASN A 405 -8.84 -14.12 -4.01
CA ASN A 405 -9.10 -14.76 -5.29
C ASN A 405 -9.82 -13.77 -6.21
N TYR A 406 -9.28 -13.56 -7.41
CA TYR A 406 -9.80 -12.62 -8.38
C TYR A 406 -10.08 -13.29 -9.72
N ALA A 407 -11.14 -12.84 -10.37
CA ALA A 407 -11.39 -13.05 -11.78
C ALA A 407 -10.85 -11.83 -12.53
N VAL A 408 -10.18 -12.10 -13.66
CA VAL A 408 -9.57 -11.10 -14.53
C VAL A 408 -10.23 -11.20 -15.89
N LEU A 409 -10.71 -10.08 -16.42
CA LEU A 409 -11.34 -9.96 -17.74
C LEU A 409 -10.61 -8.88 -18.53
N VAL A 410 -10.11 -9.22 -19.71
CA VAL A 410 -9.47 -8.28 -20.62
C VAL A 410 -10.36 -8.04 -21.82
N TYR A 411 -10.61 -6.77 -22.10
CA TYR A 411 -11.41 -6.29 -23.22
C TYR A 411 -10.55 -5.48 -24.19
N ASN A 412 -10.81 -5.60 -25.49
CA ASN A 412 -10.22 -4.71 -26.49
C ASN A 412 -10.86 -3.30 -26.45
N GLN A 413 -10.35 -2.38 -27.26
CA GLN A 413 -10.90 -1.01 -27.38
C GLN A 413 -12.40 -0.96 -27.75
N ASN A 414 -12.93 -1.97 -28.43
CA ASN A 414 -14.35 -2.11 -28.76
C ASN A 414 -15.18 -2.73 -27.62
N ARG A 415 -14.61 -2.86 -26.41
CA ARG A 415 -15.17 -3.51 -25.21
C ARG A 415 -15.61 -4.98 -25.45
N GLN A 416 -14.97 -5.67 -26.39
CA GLN A 416 -15.16 -7.11 -26.62
C GLN A 416 -14.21 -7.91 -25.73
N LEU A 417 -14.71 -8.95 -25.07
CA LEU A 417 -13.91 -9.81 -24.19
C LEU A 417 -12.96 -10.68 -25.02
N ILE A 418 -11.65 -10.54 -24.79
CA ILE A 418 -10.60 -11.24 -25.55
C ILE A 418 -9.78 -12.23 -24.70
N GLY A 419 -9.89 -12.18 -23.38
CA GLY A 419 -9.29 -13.19 -22.52
C GLY A 419 -9.74 -13.09 -21.07
N GLU A 420 -9.74 -14.23 -20.39
CA GLU A 420 -10.09 -14.35 -18.98
C GLU A 420 -9.02 -15.11 -18.19
N ALA A 421 -8.98 -14.88 -16.88
CA ALA A 421 -8.20 -15.68 -15.93
C ALA A 421 -8.86 -15.74 -14.54
N ASN A 422 -8.50 -16.75 -13.77
CA ASN A 422 -8.69 -16.79 -12.32
C ASN A 422 -7.31 -16.79 -11.63
N VAL A 423 -7.07 -15.84 -10.74
CA VAL A 423 -5.78 -15.67 -10.06
C VAL A 423 -5.99 -15.64 -8.54
N ASN A 424 -5.15 -16.36 -7.82
CA ASN A 424 -5.03 -16.21 -6.37
C ASN A 424 -3.90 -15.20 -6.09
N ALA A 425 -4.29 -13.97 -5.76
CA ALA A 425 -3.37 -12.89 -5.43
C ALA A 425 -2.90 -13.04 -3.97
N GLN A 426 -1.66 -13.48 -3.80
CA GLN A 426 -0.98 -13.58 -2.50
C GLN A 426 -0.29 -12.25 -2.14
N PHE A 427 0.11 -12.08 -0.87
CA PHE A 427 0.99 -10.98 -0.45
C PHE A 427 2.27 -10.92 -1.31
N GLY A 428 2.75 -9.70 -1.61
CA GLY A 428 3.90 -9.48 -2.48
C GLY A 428 3.50 -9.34 -3.95
N THR A 429 3.93 -10.26 -4.82
CA THR A 429 3.72 -10.14 -6.27
C THR A 429 3.25 -11.45 -6.91
N VAL A 430 2.20 -11.35 -7.72
CA VAL A 430 1.67 -12.44 -8.55
C VAL A 430 1.57 -11.98 -10.00
N SER A 431 1.75 -12.90 -10.95
CA SER A 431 1.58 -12.64 -12.38
C SER A 431 0.61 -13.63 -13.01
N THR A 432 -0.27 -13.17 -13.90
CA THR A 432 -1.12 -14.04 -14.74
C THR A 432 -1.10 -13.61 -16.20
N GLY A 433 -1.27 -14.57 -17.11
CA GLY A 433 -1.74 -14.28 -18.47
C GLY A 433 -3.27 -14.28 -18.52
N VAL A 434 -3.82 -14.05 -19.71
CA VAL A 434 -5.23 -14.30 -20.05
C VAL A 434 -5.33 -15.08 -21.36
N THR A 435 -6.44 -15.79 -21.56
CA THR A 435 -6.75 -16.45 -22.84
C THR A 435 -8.27 -16.59 -22.95
N GLN A 436 -8.81 -16.79 -24.17
CA GLN A 436 -10.23 -17.11 -24.32
C GLN A 436 -10.50 -18.50 -23.73
N PHE A 437 -11.24 -18.52 -22.62
CA PHE A 437 -11.57 -19.74 -21.90
C PHE A 437 -12.32 -20.72 -22.79
N ASN A 438 -11.72 -21.88 -23.05
CA ASN A 438 -12.29 -22.87 -23.95
C ASN A 438 -11.93 -24.30 -23.54
N ILE A 439 -12.77 -25.26 -23.95
CA ILE A 439 -12.59 -26.69 -23.69
C ILE A 439 -12.95 -27.47 -24.95
N PHE A 440 -12.08 -28.40 -25.34
CA PHE A 440 -12.26 -29.27 -26.50
C PHE A 440 -11.65 -30.65 -26.26
N ALA A 441 -12.01 -31.61 -27.10
CA ALA A 441 -11.53 -32.99 -27.04
C ALA A 441 -10.71 -33.37 -28.26
N SER A 442 -9.78 -34.31 -28.13
CA SER A 442 -9.10 -34.93 -29.29
C SER A 442 -10.05 -35.68 -30.22
N THR A 443 -11.22 -36.10 -29.71
CA THR A 443 -12.37 -36.51 -30.52
C THR A 443 -13.69 -36.23 -29.81
N THR A 444 -14.72 -35.80 -30.56
CA THR A 444 -16.12 -35.72 -30.08
C THR A 444 -16.90 -37.01 -30.35
N SER A 445 -16.25 -38.07 -30.87
CA SER A 445 -16.85 -39.38 -31.11
C SER A 445 -15.86 -40.52 -30.81
N VAL A 446 -16.22 -41.40 -29.87
CA VAL A 446 -15.39 -42.53 -29.40
C VAL A 446 -15.98 -43.85 -29.87
N LYS A 447 -15.19 -44.76 -30.46
CA LYS A 447 -15.69 -46.10 -30.75
C LYS A 447 -15.31 -47.07 -29.62
N LEU A 448 -16.30 -47.79 -29.10
CA LEU A 448 -16.14 -48.81 -28.06
C LEU A 448 -16.56 -50.18 -28.60
N SER A 449 -15.98 -51.22 -28.01
CA SER A 449 -16.58 -52.55 -27.99
C SER A 449 -17.35 -52.76 -26.67
N PRO A 450 -18.39 -53.61 -26.60
CA PRO A 450 -19.09 -53.87 -25.35
C PRO A 450 -18.14 -54.37 -24.26
N GLY A 451 -18.17 -53.75 -23.08
CA GLY A 451 -17.28 -54.10 -21.95
C GLY A 451 -15.86 -53.53 -22.06
N SER A 452 -15.59 -52.65 -23.03
CA SER A 452 -14.32 -51.92 -23.12
C SER A 452 -14.42 -50.49 -22.57
N SER A 453 -13.26 -49.93 -22.25
CA SER A 453 -13.05 -48.49 -22.05
C SER A 453 -12.31 -47.89 -23.24
N SER A 454 -12.40 -46.57 -23.37
CA SER A 454 -11.55 -45.77 -24.24
C SER A 454 -11.37 -44.41 -23.59
N SER A 455 -10.16 -43.88 -23.72
CA SER A 455 -9.79 -42.58 -23.19
C SER A 455 -9.68 -41.58 -24.34
N LEU A 456 -10.04 -40.34 -24.06
CA LEU A 456 -9.83 -39.21 -24.94
C LEU A 456 -9.18 -38.07 -24.16
N ASP A 457 -8.45 -37.23 -24.87
CA ASP A 457 -7.76 -36.09 -24.30
C ASP A 457 -8.73 -34.91 -24.25
N ILE A 458 -8.88 -34.28 -23.09
CA ILE A 458 -9.62 -33.04 -22.87
C ILE A 458 -8.58 -31.94 -22.73
N THR A 459 -8.55 -31.03 -23.69
CA THR A 459 -7.69 -29.85 -23.65
C THR A 459 -8.51 -28.64 -23.20
N VAL A 460 -7.98 -27.93 -22.20
CA VAL A 460 -8.56 -26.72 -21.63
C VAL A 460 -7.58 -25.57 -21.85
N ASN A 461 -8.07 -24.50 -22.48
CA ASN A 461 -7.38 -23.22 -22.59
C ASN A 461 -7.90 -22.32 -21.46
N ALA A 462 -7.05 -21.96 -20.50
CA ALA A 462 -7.39 -21.12 -19.36
C ALA A 462 -6.12 -20.61 -18.66
N TYR A 463 -6.28 -19.60 -17.80
CA TYR A 463 -5.33 -19.29 -16.73
C TYR A 463 -6.05 -19.40 -15.39
N GLY A 464 -5.54 -20.24 -14.48
CA GLY A 464 -6.12 -20.48 -13.16
C GLY A 464 -6.76 -21.86 -12.96
N ASN A 465 -7.49 -22.02 -11.86
CA ASN A 465 -8.14 -23.27 -11.50
C ASN A 465 -9.48 -23.44 -12.23
N VAL A 466 -9.61 -24.51 -13.02
CA VAL A 466 -10.84 -24.88 -13.73
C VAL A 466 -11.48 -26.07 -13.03
N ASN A 467 -12.77 -25.94 -12.70
CA ASN A 467 -13.58 -27.03 -12.14
C ASN A 467 -14.28 -27.77 -13.27
N LEU A 468 -14.04 -29.09 -13.39
CA LEU A 468 -14.68 -29.97 -14.36
C LEU A 468 -15.78 -30.80 -13.68
N ASN A 469 -16.99 -30.79 -14.26
CA ASN A 469 -18.14 -31.58 -13.82
C ASN A 469 -18.72 -32.34 -15.02
N VAL A 470 -18.79 -33.68 -14.95
CA VAL A 470 -19.18 -34.54 -16.08
C VAL A 470 -20.56 -35.15 -15.85
N LEU A 471 -21.45 -35.00 -16.83
CA LEU A 471 -22.78 -35.59 -16.85
C LEU A 471 -22.80 -36.73 -17.88
N ALA A 472 -22.84 -37.98 -17.39
CA ALA A 472 -22.85 -39.19 -18.22
C ALA A 472 -24.18 -39.95 -18.12
N PRO A 473 -24.70 -40.55 -19.23
CA PRO A 473 -25.91 -41.38 -19.20
C PRO A 473 -25.70 -42.72 -18.49
N SER A 474 -26.79 -43.30 -17.97
CA SER A 474 -26.77 -44.65 -17.37
C SER A 474 -26.16 -45.69 -18.31
N GLY A 475 -25.19 -46.46 -17.81
CA GLY A 475 -24.45 -47.47 -18.59
C GLY A 475 -23.14 -46.98 -19.21
N ILE A 476 -22.86 -45.67 -19.15
CA ILE A 476 -21.55 -45.07 -19.43
C ILE A 476 -21.07 -44.39 -18.16
N GLY A 477 -19.86 -44.72 -17.70
CA GLY A 477 -19.22 -43.99 -16.60
C GLY A 477 -17.93 -43.32 -17.04
N TYR A 478 -17.38 -42.48 -16.16
CA TYR A 478 -16.22 -41.63 -16.45
C TYR A 478 -15.20 -41.61 -15.30
N ASN A 479 -13.98 -41.16 -15.61
CA ASN A 479 -12.96 -40.72 -14.65
C ASN A 479 -12.17 -39.54 -15.28
N ILE A 480 -11.94 -38.48 -14.51
CA ILE A 480 -11.21 -37.24 -14.88
C ILE A 480 -10.78 -36.50 -13.60
N GLN A 481 -9.71 -35.71 -13.64
CA GLN A 481 -9.28 -34.90 -12.49
C GLN A 481 -10.09 -33.59 -12.39
N SER A 482 -10.39 -33.13 -11.18
CA SER A 482 -11.05 -31.85 -10.93
C SER A 482 -10.81 -31.36 -9.49
N PRO A 483 -10.49 -30.08 -9.25
CA PRO A 483 -10.14 -29.06 -10.25
C PRO A 483 -8.78 -29.34 -10.91
N ILE A 484 -8.53 -28.72 -12.05
CA ILE A 484 -7.23 -28.67 -12.71
C ILE A 484 -6.70 -27.22 -12.72
N ASN A 485 -5.40 -27.03 -12.44
CA ASN A 485 -4.77 -25.72 -12.58
C ASN A 485 -4.17 -25.61 -14.00
N VAL A 486 -4.52 -24.54 -14.72
CA VAL A 486 -4.17 -24.34 -16.13
C VAL A 486 -3.35 -23.06 -16.28
N ASN A 487 -2.28 -23.11 -17.08
CA ASN A 487 -1.43 -21.96 -17.37
C ASN A 487 -1.31 -21.80 -18.89
N GLY A 488 -2.26 -21.11 -19.51
CA GLY A 488 -2.43 -21.00 -20.96
C GLY A 488 -3.20 -22.20 -21.54
N GLN A 489 -2.60 -23.39 -21.51
CA GLN A 489 -3.22 -24.63 -21.99
C GLN A 489 -2.78 -25.83 -21.16
N THR A 490 -3.70 -26.74 -20.88
CA THR A 490 -3.42 -28.04 -20.24
C THR A 490 -4.33 -29.11 -20.82
N THR A 491 -3.84 -30.34 -20.88
CA THR A 491 -4.60 -31.51 -21.33
C THR A 491 -4.69 -32.53 -20.20
N ASP A 492 -5.88 -33.04 -19.93
CA ASP A 492 -6.16 -34.14 -19.00
C ASP A 492 -6.93 -35.26 -19.71
N VAL A 493 -6.94 -36.47 -19.17
CA VAL A 493 -7.46 -37.67 -19.83
C VAL A 493 -8.83 -38.07 -19.29
N LEU A 494 -9.88 -37.84 -20.08
CA LEU A 494 -11.23 -38.34 -19.79
C LEU A 494 -11.32 -39.80 -20.23
N THR A 495 -11.41 -40.72 -19.26
CA THR A 495 -11.61 -42.14 -19.54
C THR A 495 -13.08 -42.51 -19.45
N LEU A 496 -13.66 -42.98 -20.55
CA LEU A 496 -15.04 -43.46 -20.63
C LEU A 496 -15.09 -44.99 -20.65
N TYR A 497 -16.02 -45.60 -19.92
CA TYR A 497 -16.19 -47.06 -19.87
C TYR A 497 -17.62 -47.49 -20.18
N SER A 498 -17.76 -48.50 -21.05
CA SER A 498 -19.04 -49.13 -21.37
C SER A 498 -19.40 -50.17 -20.30
N ASN A 499 -20.41 -49.86 -19.49
CA ASN A 499 -20.87 -50.69 -18.38
C ASN A 499 -22.34 -51.11 -18.60
N GLY A 500 -22.56 -52.00 -19.58
CA GLY A 500 -23.89 -52.53 -19.92
C GLY A 500 -24.68 -51.75 -20.98
N ALA A 501 -24.07 -50.77 -21.66
CA ALA A 501 -24.71 -50.02 -22.75
C ALA A 501 -24.85 -50.89 -24.03
N PRO A 502 -26.06 -51.08 -24.60
CA PRO A 502 -26.24 -51.79 -25.87
C PRO A 502 -25.65 -51.06 -27.08
N PRO A 503 -25.37 -51.76 -28.20
CA PRO A 503 -24.87 -51.17 -29.44
C PRO A 503 -25.79 -50.04 -29.94
N GLY A 504 -25.23 -48.84 -30.05
CA GLY A 504 -25.99 -47.61 -30.26
C GLY A 504 -25.11 -46.38 -30.11
N VAL A 505 -25.71 -45.24 -29.78
CA VAL A 505 -25.06 -43.93 -29.69
C VAL A 505 -25.52 -43.20 -28.42
N TYR A 506 -24.58 -42.66 -27.65
CA TYR A 506 -24.79 -42.01 -26.34
C TYR A 506 -24.08 -40.64 -26.31
N MET A 507 -24.56 -39.72 -25.47
CA MET A 507 -24.00 -38.36 -25.32
C MET A 507 -23.52 -38.09 -23.88
N VAL A 508 -22.26 -37.70 -23.70
CA VAL A 508 -21.67 -37.25 -22.43
C VAL A 508 -21.43 -35.73 -22.50
N ILE A 509 -21.69 -35.00 -21.41
CA ILE A 509 -21.47 -33.55 -21.32
C ILE A 509 -20.38 -33.27 -20.27
N VAL A 510 -19.36 -32.49 -20.63
CA VAL A 510 -18.36 -31.95 -19.70
C VAL A 510 -18.64 -30.46 -19.51
N ASN A 511 -18.90 -30.04 -18.28
CA ASN A 511 -19.05 -28.64 -17.88
C ASN A 511 -17.77 -28.17 -17.20
N ALA A 512 -17.08 -27.20 -17.82
CA ALA A 512 -15.87 -26.59 -17.30
C ALA A 512 -16.17 -25.16 -16.81
N THR A 513 -15.92 -24.89 -15.53
CA THR A 513 -16.17 -23.58 -14.88
C THR A 513 -14.85 -22.96 -14.42
N LEU A 514 -14.58 -21.71 -14.85
CA LEU A 514 -13.37 -20.97 -14.47
C LEU A 514 -13.58 -20.12 -13.21
N PHE A 515 -14.72 -19.43 -13.12
CA PHE A 515 -15.18 -18.71 -11.92
C PHE A 515 -16.73 -18.64 -11.93
N PRO A 516 -17.39 -18.28 -10.82
CA PRO A 516 -18.85 -18.32 -10.72
C PRO A 516 -19.56 -17.58 -11.85
N GLY A 517 -20.48 -18.27 -12.53
CA GLY A 517 -21.22 -17.73 -13.69
C GLY A 517 -20.48 -17.82 -15.04
N PHE A 518 -19.22 -18.25 -15.10
CA PHE A 518 -18.44 -18.32 -16.33
C PHE A 518 -17.96 -19.75 -16.62
N TYR A 519 -18.65 -20.41 -17.56
CA TYR A 519 -18.46 -21.82 -17.88
C TYR A 519 -18.62 -22.13 -19.38
N LYS A 520 -18.09 -23.29 -19.80
CA LYS A 520 -18.19 -23.83 -21.17
C LYS A 520 -18.65 -25.29 -21.11
N LEU A 521 -19.38 -25.73 -22.14
CA LEU A 521 -19.89 -27.10 -22.28
C LEU A 521 -19.26 -27.79 -23.49
N LEU A 522 -18.84 -29.03 -23.31
CA LEU A 522 -18.33 -29.93 -24.36
C LEU A 522 -19.20 -31.20 -24.42
N TYR A 523 -19.49 -31.67 -25.64
CA TYR A 523 -20.39 -32.80 -25.91
C TYR A 523 -19.63 -33.93 -26.65
N ILE A 524 -19.77 -35.18 -26.20
CA ILE A 524 -19.02 -36.35 -26.71
C ILE A 524 -19.98 -37.53 -27.02
N THR A 525 -19.74 -38.23 -28.14
CA THR A 525 -20.58 -39.27 -28.77
C THR A 525 -19.89 -40.66 -28.79
N VAL A 526 -20.59 -41.81 -28.96
CA VAL A 526 -20.00 -43.19 -28.88
C VAL A 526 -20.49 -44.23 -29.98
N THR A 527 -19.67 -45.09 -30.68
CA THR A 527 -20.06 -46.05 -31.82
C THR A 527 -19.09 -47.26 -32.22
N LEU A 528 -19.13 -47.93 -33.43
CA LEU A 528 -18.36 -49.19 -33.87
C LEU A 528 -17.96 -49.32 -35.43
N GLY A 529 -17.28 -50.39 -35.98
CA GLY A 529 -17.07 -50.71 -37.46
C GLY A 529 -15.91 -51.68 -37.97
N GLN A 530 -15.85 -52.15 -39.27
CA GLN A 530 -14.82 -53.08 -39.93
C GLN A 530 -14.61 -52.95 -41.53
N PRO A 531 -13.57 -53.56 -42.22
CA PRO A 531 -13.05 -53.23 -43.62
C PRO A 531 -12.60 -54.37 -44.66
N SER A 532 -12.01 -54.06 -45.88
CA SER A 532 -11.41 -55.04 -46.90
C SER A 532 -10.28 -54.55 -47.93
N TYR A 533 -10.24 -54.95 -49.25
CA TYR A 533 -9.04 -55.04 -50.21
C TYR A 533 -9.16 -54.40 -51.66
N SER A 534 -8.04 -54.10 -52.41
CA SER A 534 -7.95 -53.57 -53.84
C SER A 534 -6.53 -53.13 -54.41
N VAL A 535 -6.22 -53.18 -55.74
CA VAL A 535 -4.93 -52.70 -56.37
C VAL A 535 -5.07 -51.30 -57.04
N SER A 536 -4.08 -50.40 -56.92
CA SER A 536 -4.18 -49.04 -57.49
C SER A 536 -2.89 -48.51 -58.14
N PHE A 537 -3.02 -47.92 -59.34
CA PHE A 537 -1.98 -47.08 -59.93
C PHE A 537 -2.27 -45.60 -59.63
N SER A 538 -1.26 -44.83 -59.24
CA SER A 538 -1.36 -43.38 -59.19
C SER A 538 -0.08 -42.71 -59.65
N TYR A 539 -0.21 -41.47 -60.11
CA TYR A 539 0.87 -40.50 -60.01
C TYR A 539 0.41 -39.52 -58.95
N SER A 540 1.28 -39.32 -57.98
CA SER A 540 1.28 -38.08 -57.23
C SER A 540 2.08 -37.07 -58.03
N VAL A 541 1.56 -35.84 -58.09
CA VAL A 541 2.42 -34.69 -58.30
C VAL A 541 2.57 -34.02 -56.95
N LEU A 542 3.82 -33.84 -56.53
CA LEU A 542 4.19 -32.93 -55.46
C LEU A 542 4.27 -31.56 -56.13
N GLY A 543 3.10 -30.92 -56.22
CA GLY A 543 2.83 -29.84 -57.15
C GLY A 543 1.34 -29.69 -57.46
N GLN A 544 1.02 -28.56 -58.08
CA GLN A 544 -0.17 -28.41 -58.91
C GLN A 544 -0.18 -29.48 -60.02
N PRO A 545 -1.35 -29.85 -60.56
CA PRO A 545 -1.43 -30.80 -61.65
C PRO A 545 -0.59 -30.30 -62.84
N PRO A 546 0.15 -31.20 -63.50
CA PRO A 546 0.94 -30.84 -64.68
C PRO A 546 0.00 -30.40 -65.79
N SER A 547 0.50 -29.57 -66.71
CA SER A 547 -0.31 -29.02 -67.82
C SER A 547 -0.94 -30.07 -68.75
N GLN A 548 -0.56 -31.35 -68.61
CA GLN A 548 -1.18 -32.52 -69.23
C GLN A 548 -0.88 -33.79 -68.40
N SER A 549 -1.78 -34.78 -68.39
CA SER A 549 -1.62 -36.03 -67.60
C SER A 549 -0.55 -36.99 -68.14
N PRO A 550 0.24 -37.67 -67.27
CA PRO A 550 1.12 -38.77 -67.65
C PRO A 550 0.35 -39.98 -68.23
N GLN A 551 1.06 -40.82 -68.99
CA GLN A 551 0.48 -42.01 -69.64
C GLN A 551 1.07 -43.31 -69.07
N ILE A 552 0.22 -44.30 -68.76
CA ILE A 552 0.61 -45.68 -68.43
C ILE A 552 0.50 -46.56 -69.67
N THR A 553 1.45 -47.43 -69.93
CA THR A 553 1.28 -48.58 -70.83
C THR A 553 1.25 -49.86 -70.00
N LEU A 554 0.20 -50.67 -70.14
CA LEU A 554 -0.02 -51.94 -69.43
C LEU A 554 0.14 -53.11 -70.40
N ASP A 555 0.74 -54.21 -69.95
CA ASP A 555 0.89 -55.46 -70.70
C ASP A 555 0.39 -56.63 -69.83
N PHE A 556 -0.66 -57.32 -70.30
CA PHE A 556 -1.39 -58.31 -69.52
C PHE A 556 -0.86 -59.73 -69.75
N PRO A 557 -1.02 -60.68 -68.79
CA PRO A 557 -0.51 -62.06 -68.93
C PRO A 557 -1.08 -62.86 -70.13
N ASN A 558 -2.09 -62.33 -70.82
CA ASN A 558 -2.66 -62.88 -72.05
C ASN A 558 -2.04 -62.31 -73.34
N GLY A 559 -0.99 -61.47 -73.24
CA GLY A 559 -0.28 -60.86 -74.36
C GLY A 559 -0.95 -59.62 -74.96
N THR A 560 -1.86 -58.96 -74.24
CA THR A 560 -2.55 -57.74 -74.70
C THR A 560 -1.90 -56.50 -74.09
N ILE A 561 -1.56 -55.51 -74.91
CA ILE A 561 -1.00 -54.22 -74.46
C ILE A 561 -2.06 -53.12 -74.58
N THR A 562 -2.14 -52.21 -73.62
CA THR A 562 -3.06 -51.05 -73.63
C THR A 562 -2.45 -49.84 -72.93
N THR A 563 -2.53 -48.67 -73.55
CA THR A 563 -2.14 -47.39 -72.93
C THR A 563 -3.37 -46.73 -72.30
N VAL A 564 -3.23 -46.27 -71.06
CA VAL A 564 -4.27 -45.61 -70.27
C VAL A 564 -3.68 -44.30 -69.73
N SER A 565 -4.34 -43.17 -69.99
CA SER A 565 -3.97 -41.91 -69.35
C SER A 565 -4.15 -42.03 -67.84
N MET A 566 -3.11 -41.71 -67.08
CA MET A 566 -3.13 -41.88 -65.63
C MET A 566 -3.95 -40.76 -65.00
N ASN A 567 -4.89 -41.14 -64.13
CA ASN A 567 -5.64 -40.21 -63.27
C ASN A 567 -5.13 -40.30 -61.82
N SER A 568 -5.56 -39.36 -60.96
CA SER A 568 -5.08 -39.20 -59.57
C SER A 568 -5.16 -40.47 -58.71
N LEU A 569 -6.15 -41.33 -58.95
CA LEU A 569 -6.15 -42.70 -58.46
C LEU A 569 -6.85 -43.61 -59.47
N THR A 570 -6.07 -44.44 -60.15
CA THR A 570 -6.56 -45.42 -61.12
C THR A 570 -6.60 -46.78 -60.41
N THR A 571 -7.61 -46.94 -59.55
CA THR A 571 -7.89 -48.20 -58.85
C THR A 571 -8.47 -49.22 -59.82
N LEU A 572 -7.81 -50.35 -59.93
CA LEU A 572 -8.18 -51.45 -60.82
C LEU A 572 -8.16 -52.74 -59.98
N ASN A 573 -9.27 -53.49 -59.98
CA ASN A 573 -9.28 -54.82 -59.37
C ASN A 573 -8.51 -55.78 -60.28
N LEU A 574 -7.18 -55.79 -60.14
CA LEU A 574 -6.27 -56.46 -61.05
C LEU A 574 -6.03 -57.92 -60.65
N PRO A 575 -6.09 -58.86 -61.60
CA PRO A 575 -5.55 -60.20 -61.43
C PRO A 575 -4.04 -60.16 -61.15
N GLN A 576 -3.58 -61.15 -60.38
CA GLN A 576 -2.16 -61.43 -60.16
C GLN A 576 -1.47 -61.72 -61.52
N GLY A 577 -0.43 -60.95 -61.88
CA GLY A 577 0.48 -61.23 -63.01
C GLY A 577 0.82 -60.07 -63.98
N THR A 578 0.14 -58.92 -63.95
CA THR A 578 0.18 -57.85 -65.00
C THR A 578 1.44 -56.95 -64.97
N THR A 579 1.97 -56.45 -66.11
CA THR A 579 3.16 -55.55 -66.21
C THR A 579 2.84 -54.12 -66.71
N TYR A 580 3.76 -53.14 -66.53
CA TYR A 580 3.52 -51.70 -66.84
C TYR A 580 4.76 -50.81 -67.19
N THR A 581 4.59 -49.64 -67.87
CA THR A 581 5.64 -48.62 -68.22
C THR A 581 5.13 -47.15 -68.38
N ILE A 582 5.90 -46.09 -68.03
CA ILE A 582 5.43 -44.68 -67.76
C ILE A 582 6.45 -43.54 -68.15
N GLN A 583 5.99 -42.28 -68.37
CA GLN A 583 6.77 -41.05 -68.79
C GLN A 583 7.53 -40.31 -67.63
N ASP A 584 8.43 -39.33 -67.92
CA ASP A 584 9.37 -38.69 -66.96
C ASP A 584 9.44 -37.12 -66.79
N ILE A 585 9.30 -36.25 -67.81
CA ILE A 585 9.37 -34.75 -67.67
C ILE A 585 8.25 -34.00 -68.42
N ILE A 586 7.70 -32.91 -67.83
CA ILE A 586 6.61 -32.08 -68.37
C ILE A 586 6.80 -30.57 -68.06
N GLY A 587 6.69 -29.68 -69.07
CA GLY A 587 6.64 -28.20 -68.89
C GLY A 587 7.99 -27.45 -68.93
N GLY A 588 7.98 -26.11 -68.73
CA GLY A 588 9.21 -25.30 -68.64
C GLY A 588 9.19 -23.80 -69.04
N GLY A 589 8.03 -23.12 -69.16
CA GLY A 589 7.94 -21.82 -69.86
C GLY A 589 8.03 -20.52 -69.05
N ASN A 590 7.74 -20.51 -67.74
CA ASN A 590 7.55 -19.27 -66.93
C ASN A 590 8.14 -19.39 -65.51
N GLY A 591 9.31 -20.01 -65.34
CA GLY A 591 9.86 -20.26 -63.99
C GLY A 591 9.18 -21.41 -63.23
N VAL A 592 8.47 -22.30 -63.95
CA VAL A 592 7.76 -23.50 -63.43
C VAL A 592 8.04 -24.71 -64.33
N ARG A 593 8.25 -25.90 -63.76
CA ARG A 593 8.38 -27.19 -64.48
C ARG A 593 7.98 -28.40 -63.62
N TRP A 594 7.68 -29.55 -64.22
CA TRP A 594 7.41 -30.83 -63.53
C TRP A 594 8.35 -31.94 -64.00
N ALA A 595 8.98 -32.68 -63.08
CA ALA A 595 9.90 -33.76 -63.43
C ALA A 595 9.97 -34.86 -62.35
N THR A 596 10.21 -36.12 -62.74
CA THR A 596 10.34 -37.26 -61.80
C THR A 596 11.70 -37.96 -61.88
N ASN A 597 12.10 -38.59 -60.76
CA ASN A 597 13.23 -39.52 -60.65
C ASN A 597 12.77 -40.95 -60.26
N SER A 598 11.48 -41.26 -60.40
CA SER A 598 10.90 -42.57 -60.02
C SER A 598 11.20 -43.67 -61.04
N PRO A 599 11.29 -44.95 -60.65
CA PRO A 599 11.32 -46.07 -61.60
C PRO A 599 9.98 -46.17 -62.34
N THR A 600 10.01 -46.22 -63.67
CA THR A 600 8.81 -46.11 -64.51
C THR A 600 8.28 -47.45 -65.05
N GLN A 601 8.65 -48.62 -64.51
CA GLN A 601 8.29 -49.96 -65.04
C GLN A 601 8.18 -51.08 -63.97
N GLY A 602 7.32 -52.11 -64.15
CA GLY A 602 7.19 -53.25 -63.18
C GLY A 602 6.11 -54.33 -63.45
N THR A 603 5.81 -55.19 -62.44
CA THR A 603 4.87 -56.35 -62.49
C THR A 603 4.01 -56.52 -61.20
N VAL A 604 2.76 -56.98 -61.31
CA VAL A 604 1.74 -57.10 -60.22
C VAL A 604 1.66 -58.52 -59.65
N ASN A 605 1.75 -58.71 -58.32
CA ASN A 605 1.73 -60.05 -57.68
C ASN A 605 0.85 -60.18 -56.41
N GLY A 606 0.04 -59.18 -56.06
CA GLY A 606 -0.85 -59.19 -54.87
C GLY A 606 -1.60 -57.86 -54.74
N GLN A 607 -2.23 -57.59 -53.59
CA GLN A 607 -2.73 -56.23 -53.32
C GLN A 607 -1.54 -55.27 -53.27
N ALA A 608 -1.54 -54.24 -54.11
CA ALA A 608 -0.40 -53.35 -54.30
C ALA A 608 -0.87 -51.95 -54.70
N THR A 609 0.00 -50.97 -54.47
CA THR A 609 -0.20 -49.60 -54.93
C THR A 609 1.09 -49.12 -55.60
N ILE A 610 0.98 -48.68 -56.85
CA ILE A 610 2.11 -48.30 -57.70
C ILE A 610 2.05 -46.80 -57.93
N ASN A 611 3.04 -46.09 -57.40
CA ASN A 611 3.02 -44.64 -57.27
C ASN A 611 4.26 -44.00 -57.89
N LEU A 612 4.05 -43.02 -58.77
CA LEU A 612 5.10 -42.14 -59.27
C LEU A 612 4.99 -40.78 -58.61
N VAL A 613 6.13 -40.11 -58.53
CA VAL A 613 6.26 -38.82 -57.85
C VAL A 613 6.88 -37.83 -58.82
N TYR A 614 6.04 -37.09 -59.55
CA TYR A 614 6.48 -35.90 -60.25
C TYR A 614 6.63 -34.76 -59.23
N ARG A 615 7.69 -33.97 -59.35
CA ARG A 615 7.89 -32.76 -58.54
C ARG A 615 7.71 -31.56 -59.45
N GLU A 616 6.78 -30.68 -59.12
CA GLU A 616 6.81 -29.31 -59.63
C GLU A 616 8.05 -28.61 -59.03
N GLN A 617 8.61 -27.62 -59.71
CA GLN A 617 9.77 -26.84 -59.26
C GLN A 617 9.63 -25.39 -59.70
N TYR A 618 10.02 -24.45 -58.84
CA TYR A 618 9.99 -23.00 -59.05
C TYR A 618 11.40 -22.38 -59.09
N LEU A 619 11.53 -21.23 -59.74
CA LEU A 619 12.76 -20.43 -59.77
C LEU A 619 12.70 -19.33 -58.69
N VAL A 620 13.63 -19.33 -57.73
CA VAL A 620 13.57 -18.53 -56.48
C VAL A 620 14.85 -17.73 -56.27
N THR A 621 14.73 -16.50 -55.78
CA THR A 621 15.85 -15.67 -55.33
C THR A 621 15.88 -15.55 -53.80
N PHE A 622 17.06 -15.73 -53.19
CA PHE A 622 17.26 -15.68 -51.74
C PHE A 622 18.15 -14.49 -51.35
N ASN A 623 17.68 -13.64 -50.43
CA ASN A 623 18.34 -12.44 -49.90
C ASN A 623 18.38 -12.42 -48.35
N SER A 624 19.22 -11.56 -47.76
CA SER A 624 19.30 -11.37 -46.31
C SER A 624 19.63 -9.92 -45.90
N THR A 625 19.40 -9.57 -44.64
CA THR A 625 19.78 -8.28 -44.02
C THR A 625 20.08 -8.48 -42.54
N VAL A 626 21.14 -7.85 -42.03
CA VAL A 626 21.58 -7.97 -40.62
C VAL A 626 21.44 -6.60 -39.92
N GLN A 627 20.82 -6.58 -38.75
CA GLN A 627 20.60 -5.38 -37.94
C GLN A 627 21.54 -5.37 -36.72
N GLY A 628 22.48 -4.43 -36.71
CA GLY A 628 23.39 -4.18 -35.58
C GLY A 628 24.61 -5.10 -35.51
N GLY A 629 25.56 -4.73 -34.65
CA GLY A 629 26.83 -5.45 -34.45
C GLY A 629 27.80 -5.41 -35.64
N GLN A 630 28.92 -6.11 -35.53
CA GLN A 630 29.96 -6.27 -36.57
C GLN A 630 30.61 -7.67 -36.46
N GLY A 631 31.21 -8.19 -37.53
CA GLY A 631 32.02 -9.43 -37.49
C GLY A 631 31.30 -10.74 -37.82
N TYR A 632 30.07 -10.68 -38.34
CA TYR A 632 29.35 -11.83 -38.89
C TYR A 632 29.77 -12.16 -40.34
N GLN A 633 29.48 -13.38 -40.82
CA GLN A 633 29.60 -13.74 -42.24
C GLN A 633 28.24 -13.72 -42.97
N GLU A 634 28.28 -13.73 -44.31
CA GLU A 634 27.07 -13.74 -45.15
C GLU A 634 26.30 -15.07 -45.02
N PRO A 635 24.95 -15.07 -44.96
CA PRO A 635 24.20 -16.28 -44.63
C PRO A 635 24.13 -17.29 -45.79
N GLU A 636 24.28 -18.57 -45.46
CA GLU A 636 23.98 -19.70 -46.34
C GLU A 636 22.51 -20.13 -46.22
N VAL A 637 21.89 -20.47 -47.35
CA VAL A 637 20.54 -21.03 -47.46
C VAL A 637 20.58 -22.41 -48.10
N THR A 638 19.86 -23.34 -47.49
CA THR A 638 19.66 -24.70 -47.99
C THR A 638 18.26 -24.87 -48.57
N TYR A 639 18.10 -25.67 -49.62
CA TYR A 639 16.84 -25.87 -50.33
C TYR A 639 16.78 -27.28 -50.95
N TYR A 640 15.62 -27.70 -51.47
CA TYR A 640 15.49 -29.01 -52.12
C TYR A 640 15.44 -28.93 -53.64
N TYR A 641 16.09 -29.90 -54.28
CA TYR A 641 16.14 -30.08 -55.72
C TYR A 641 16.05 -31.58 -56.03
N PHE A 642 14.98 -32.02 -56.69
CA PHE A 642 14.66 -33.44 -56.93
C PHE A 642 14.59 -34.29 -55.63
N GLY A 643 14.10 -33.69 -54.54
CA GLY A 643 14.07 -34.30 -53.21
C GLY A 643 15.45 -34.46 -52.55
N GLN A 644 16.53 -33.96 -53.15
CA GLN A 644 17.86 -33.90 -52.54
C GLN A 644 18.13 -32.49 -51.99
N LYS A 645 18.84 -32.39 -50.86
CA LYS A 645 19.19 -31.11 -50.24
C LYS A 645 20.40 -30.49 -50.97
N SER A 646 20.30 -29.20 -51.28
CA SER A 646 21.32 -28.35 -51.92
C SER A 646 21.49 -27.06 -51.12
N SER A 647 22.51 -26.24 -51.41
CA SER A 647 22.78 -25.01 -50.68
C SER A 647 23.48 -23.93 -51.50
N THR A 648 23.36 -22.68 -51.06
CA THR A 648 24.01 -21.51 -51.67
C THR A 648 24.11 -20.32 -50.70
N VAL A 649 25.04 -19.39 -50.93
CA VAL A 649 25.16 -18.13 -50.17
C VAL A 649 24.28 -17.04 -50.78
N THR A 650 23.78 -16.13 -49.95
CA THR A 650 22.92 -15.01 -50.43
C THR A 650 23.73 -13.77 -50.80
N PRO A 651 23.36 -13.00 -51.85
CA PRO A 651 22.18 -13.17 -52.71
C PRO A 651 22.40 -14.11 -53.92
N ASN A 652 21.45 -15.02 -54.20
CA ASN A 652 21.52 -15.91 -55.36
C ASN A 652 20.13 -16.43 -55.84
N THR A 653 20.04 -16.99 -57.06
CA THR A 653 18.81 -17.46 -57.71
C THR A 653 18.93 -18.91 -58.20
N VAL A 654 18.01 -19.79 -57.82
CA VAL A 654 18.09 -21.27 -58.04
C VAL A 654 16.73 -21.91 -58.33
N TRP A 655 16.73 -23.11 -58.92
CA TRP A 655 15.52 -23.95 -59.04
C TRP A 655 15.31 -24.76 -57.75
N VAL A 656 14.11 -24.68 -57.18
CA VAL A 656 13.71 -25.30 -55.92
C VAL A 656 12.45 -26.14 -56.12
N ASP A 657 12.35 -27.29 -55.47
CA ASP A 657 11.13 -28.11 -55.50
C ASP A 657 9.91 -27.32 -54.98
N TYR A 658 8.76 -27.47 -55.63
CA TYR A 658 7.45 -26.99 -55.17
C TYR A 658 7.13 -27.54 -53.79
N ASP A 659 6.55 -26.69 -52.95
CA ASP A 659 6.13 -27.03 -51.59
C ASP A 659 7.27 -27.65 -50.76
N SER A 660 8.52 -27.33 -51.13
CA SER A 660 9.71 -27.77 -50.42
C SER A 660 10.28 -26.65 -49.56
N HIS A 661 10.90 -27.09 -48.46
CA HIS A 661 11.39 -26.19 -47.44
C HIS A 661 12.75 -25.62 -47.82
N TYR A 662 12.87 -24.30 -47.88
CA TYR A 662 14.16 -23.62 -47.80
C TYR A 662 14.47 -23.30 -46.34
N GLN A 663 15.74 -23.31 -45.96
CA GLN A 663 16.20 -23.06 -44.61
C GLN A 663 17.57 -22.37 -44.64
N TYR A 664 17.62 -21.13 -44.18
CA TYR A 664 18.84 -20.38 -43.87
C TYR A 664 19.45 -20.90 -42.56
N GLU A 665 20.74 -20.60 -42.34
CA GLU A 665 21.33 -20.67 -41.00
C GLU A 665 20.49 -19.82 -40.02
N ASN A 666 19.99 -20.41 -38.94
CA ASN A 666 19.22 -19.65 -37.95
C ASN A 666 20.09 -18.69 -37.13
N MET A 667 21.40 -18.95 -37.04
CA MET A 667 22.38 -18.17 -36.31
C MET A 667 23.68 -18.05 -37.13
N LEU A 668 24.17 -16.83 -37.35
CA LEU A 668 25.31 -16.59 -38.23
C LEU A 668 26.65 -16.93 -37.58
N GLN A 669 27.61 -17.38 -38.40
CA GLN A 669 29.02 -17.43 -38.00
C GLN A 669 29.51 -16.04 -37.57
N GLY A 670 30.29 -16.01 -36.48
CA GLY A 670 30.59 -14.80 -35.70
C GLY A 670 29.86 -14.78 -34.35
N SER A 671 28.73 -15.48 -34.23
CA SER A 671 28.01 -15.65 -32.96
C SER A 671 28.84 -16.43 -31.92
N SER A 672 28.67 -16.08 -30.65
CA SER A 672 29.42 -16.59 -29.49
C SER A 672 28.47 -16.97 -28.35
N THR A 673 29.02 -17.27 -27.16
CA THR A 673 28.22 -17.49 -25.94
C THR A 673 27.71 -16.21 -25.29
N GLN A 674 28.09 -15.03 -25.81
CA GLN A 674 27.76 -13.73 -25.19
C GLN A 674 27.07 -12.74 -26.15
N GLU A 675 27.34 -12.84 -27.46
CA GLU A 675 26.72 -12.04 -28.54
C GLU A 675 26.36 -12.97 -29.70
N ARG A 676 25.20 -12.78 -30.34
CA ARG A 676 24.77 -13.57 -31.51
C ARG A 676 23.93 -12.77 -32.49
N TRP A 677 23.87 -13.24 -33.73
CA TRP A 677 22.92 -12.76 -34.75
C TRP A 677 21.96 -13.88 -35.10
N ILE A 678 20.67 -13.69 -34.81
CA ILE A 678 19.63 -14.71 -34.97
C ILE A 678 18.50 -14.23 -35.90
N ALA A 679 18.01 -15.12 -36.75
CA ALA A 679 16.79 -14.92 -37.51
C ALA A 679 15.66 -15.80 -36.95
N TYR A 680 14.44 -15.27 -36.90
CA TYR A 680 13.25 -15.98 -36.43
C TYR A 680 12.45 -16.60 -37.59
N SER A 681 12.37 -15.91 -38.71
CA SER A 681 11.77 -16.38 -39.97
C SER A 681 12.86 -16.76 -40.96
N TYR A 682 13.68 -17.74 -40.57
CA TYR A 682 14.85 -18.21 -41.34
C TYR A 682 14.52 -19.35 -42.33
N SER A 683 13.28 -19.82 -42.36
CA SER A 683 12.86 -20.92 -43.23
C SER A 683 11.42 -20.73 -43.68
N GLY A 684 11.06 -21.40 -44.77
CA GLY A 684 9.76 -21.26 -45.40
C GLY A 684 9.60 -22.25 -46.54
N THR A 685 8.48 -22.17 -47.24
CA THR A 685 8.10 -23.15 -48.26
C THR A 685 7.89 -22.46 -49.59
N VAL A 686 8.57 -22.93 -50.62
CA VAL A 686 8.49 -22.30 -51.96
C VAL A 686 7.17 -22.70 -52.62
N THR A 687 6.27 -21.73 -52.77
CA THR A 687 4.92 -21.93 -53.34
C THR A 687 4.67 -21.13 -54.63
N SER A 688 5.62 -20.28 -55.03
CA SER A 688 5.65 -19.64 -56.35
C SER A 688 7.08 -19.14 -56.67
N PRO A 689 7.37 -18.70 -57.91
CA PRO A 689 8.61 -18.00 -58.22
C PRO A 689 8.66 -16.63 -57.51
N GLU A 690 9.56 -16.46 -56.54
CA GLU A 690 9.59 -15.28 -55.65
C GLU A 690 11.00 -14.81 -55.25
N THR A 691 11.06 -13.73 -54.47
CA THR A 691 12.27 -13.26 -53.78
C THR A 691 12.05 -13.28 -52.26
N VAL A 692 12.79 -14.15 -51.57
CA VAL A 692 12.75 -14.32 -50.12
C VAL A 692 13.76 -13.38 -49.46
N ASN A 693 13.36 -12.64 -48.42
CA ASN A 693 14.25 -11.78 -47.63
C ASN A 693 14.20 -12.19 -46.15
N VAL A 694 15.36 -12.44 -45.54
CA VAL A 694 15.49 -12.83 -44.11
C VAL A 694 16.21 -11.75 -43.32
N TYR A 695 15.68 -11.41 -42.14
CA TYR A 695 16.26 -10.42 -41.22
C TYR A 695 16.91 -11.09 -40.00
N TYR A 696 18.14 -10.70 -39.70
CA TYR A 696 18.89 -11.14 -38.51
C TYR A 696 19.00 -10.01 -37.48
N TYR A 697 18.73 -10.33 -36.22
CA TYR A 697 18.79 -9.41 -35.08
C TYR A 697 20.04 -9.68 -34.24
N ASN A 698 20.81 -8.63 -33.91
CA ASN A 698 21.88 -8.70 -32.92
C ASN A 698 21.32 -8.84 -31.49
N GLN A 699 21.85 -9.78 -30.72
CA GLN A 699 21.43 -10.07 -29.35
C GLN A 699 22.62 -10.27 -28.42
N TYR A 700 22.46 -9.84 -27.17
CA TYR A 700 23.42 -10.08 -26.08
C TYR A 700 22.86 -11.03 -25.03
N TYR A 701 23.74 -11.80 -24.40
CA TYR A 701 23.37 -12.68 -23.30
C TYR A 701 23.32 -11.91 -21.97
N VAL A 702 22.19 -12.01 -21.28
CA VAL A 702 21.97 -11.51 -19.93
C VAL A 702 22.09 -12.68 -18.95
N ASN A 703 22.93 -12.54 -17.93
CA ASN A 703 23.05 -13.51 -16.85
C ASN A 703 22.46 -12.94 -15.56
N VAL A 704 21.29 -13.43 -15.15
CA VAL A 704 20.59 -13.03 -13.92
C VAL A 704 21.00 -13.95 -12.77
N ALA A 705 21.71 -13.38 -11.79
CA ALA A 705 22.08 -14.03 -10.55
C ALA A 705 21.18 -13.53 -9.40
N SER A 706 20.12 -14.29 -9.13
CA SER A 706 19.16 -14.08 -8.04
C SER A 706 18.72 -15.43 -7.47
N SER A 707 18.36 -15.49 -6.19
CA SER A 707 17.75 -16.69 -5.58
C SER A 707 16.24 -16.77 -5.74
N LEU A 708 15.60 -15.71 -6.28
CA LEU A 708 14.16 -15.62 -6.57
C LEU A 708 13.93 -14.99 -7.95
N PRO A 709 12.74 -15.16 -8.57
CA PRO A 709 12.40 -14.49 -9.84
C PRO A 709 12.60 -12.98 -9.74
N VAL A 710 13.03 -12.33 -10.82
CA VAL A 710 13.23 -10.88 -10.87
C VAL A 710 12.23 -10.29 -11.84
N TYR A 711 11.25 -9.52 -11.38
CA TYR A 711 10.30 -8.82 -12.26
C TYR A 711 10.90 -7.50 -12.75
N ALA A 712 10.65 -7.16 -14.01
CA ALA A 712 11.16 -5.94 -14.63
C ALA A 712 10.23 -5.45 -15.76
N ILE A 713 10.17 -4.13 -15.93
CA ILE A 713 9.62 -3.52 -17.13
C ILE A 713 10.68 -3.60 -18.23
N ILE A 714 10.44 -4.42 -19.25
CA ILE A 714 11.33 -4.63 -20.40
C ILE A 714 10.66 -4.07 -21.64
N ASN A 715 11.26 -3.05 -22.26
CA ASN A 715 10.70 -2.29 -23.38
C ASN A 715 9.27 -1.74 -23.15
N GLY A 716 8.85 -1.57 -21.90
CA GLY A 716 7.50 -1.10 -21.51
C GLY A 716 6.55 -2.22 -21.05
N GLU A 717 6.87 -3.49 -21.29
CA GLU A 717 6.07 -4.65 -20.86
C GLU A 717 6.57 -5.18 -19.50
N ASN A 718 5.67 -5.57 -18.59
CA ASN A 718 6.08 -6.08 -17.27
C ASN A 718 6.29 -7.60 -17.33
N ILE A 719 7.55 -8.04 -17.35
CA ILE A 719 7.93 -9.45 -17.52
C ILE A 719 9.03 -9.88 -16.55
N THR A 720 9.12 -11.19 -16.28
CA THR A 720 10.21 -11.73 -15.46
C THR A 720 11.53 -11.69 -16.23
N LEU A 721 12.48 -10.88 -15.77
CA LEU A 721 13.86 -10.85 -16.25
C LEU A 721 14.54 -12.19 -15.90
N THR A 722 14.81 -12.98 -16.94
CA THR A 722 15.45 -14.30 -16.83
C THR A 722 16.79 -14.32 -17.56
N SER A 723 17.69 -15.22 -17.16
CA SER A 723 18.94 -15.45 -17.90
C SER A 723 18.64 -15.95 -19.31
N GLY A 724 19.14 -15.25 -20.32
CA GLY A 724 18.73 -15.48 -21.70
C GLY A 724 19.27 -14.46 -22.68
N TRP A 725 18.73 -14.49 -23.90
CA TRP A 725 19.15 -13.64 -25.01
C TRP A 725 18.14 -12.53 -25.28
N TYR A 726 18.62 -11.29 -25.34
CA TYR A 726 17.79 -10.11 -25.54
C TYR A 726 18.35 -9.28 -26.71
N ASN A 727 17.45 -8.64 -27.47
CA ASN A 727 17.83 -7.78 -28.59
C ASN A 727 18.68 -6.60 -28.12
N GLN A 728 19.64 -6.19 -28.95
CA GLN A 728 20.34 -4.91 -28.79
C GLN A 728 19.34 -3.76 -28.60
N SER A 729 19.69 -2.78 -27.77
CA SER A 729 18.86 -1.63 -27.37
C SER A 729 17.64 -1.94 -26.49
N THR A 730 17.44 -3.19 -26.05
CA THR A 730 16.39 -3.53 -25.07
C THR A 730 16.60 -2.74 -23.77
N SER A 731 15.58 -2.00 -23.34
CA SER A 731 15.56 -1.26 -22.07
C SER A 731 14.97 -2.13 -20.97
N VAL A 732 15.59 -2.14 -19.79
CA VAL A 732 15.18 -2.93 -18.62
C VAL A 732 15.13 -2.02 -17.40
N GLN A 733 14.02 -2.06 -16.65
CA GLN A 733 13.84 -1.44 -15.34
C GLN A 733 13.35 -2.48 -14.34
N ILE A 734 14.19 -2.86 -13.37
CA ILE A 734 13.88 -3.90 -12.37
C ILE A 734 12.96 -3.32 -11.28
N GLU A 735 11.94 -4.09 -10.89
CA GLU A 735 11.03 -3.71 -9.82
C GLU A 735 11.56 -4.12 -8.43
N ASN A 736 11.64 -3.16 -7.49
CA ASN A 736 12.05 -3.41 -6.10
C ASN A 736 10.92 -4.05 -5.26
N LEU A 737 10.63 -5.33 -5.51
CA LEU A 737 9.54 -6.07 -4.90
C LEU A 737 9.98 -6.90 -3.68
N THR A 738 9.01 -7.28 -2.84
CA THR A 738 9.22 -8.12 -1.66
C THR A 738 8.52 -9.46 -1.85
N TYR A 739 9.23 -10.56 -1.58
CA TYR A 739 8.76 -11.91 -1.92
C TYR A 739 8.35 -12.67 -0.65
N TYR A 740 7.08 -13.05 -0.55
CA TYR A 740 6.54 -13.76 0.60
C TYR A 740 6.65 -15.27 0.42
N THR A 741 7.19 -15.96 1.42
CA THR A 741 7.13 -17.43 1.52
C THR A 741 6.07 -17.89 2.52
N SER A 742 5.72 -17.05 3.49
CA SER A 742 4.55 -17.19 4.37
C SER A 742 4.19 -15.81 4.96
N PRO A 743 3.02 -15.62 5.60
CA PRO A 743 2.62 -14.31 6.15
C PRO A 743 3.66 -13.65 7.08
N ASN A 744 4.50 -14.44 7.75
CA ASN A 744 5.52 -13.95 8.70
C ASN A 744 6.96 -14.20 8.21
N GLU A 745 7.17 -14.61 6.95
CA GLU A 745 8.49 -14.86 6.35
C GLU A 745 8.58 -14.27 4.93
N ARG A 746 9.60 -13.43 4.69
CA ARG A 746 9.78 -12.74 3.39
C ARG A 746 11.24 -12.62 2.97
N TYR A 747 11.46 -12.29 1.71
CA TYR A 747 12.75 -11.87 1.14
C TYR A 747 12.65 -10.45 0.59
N VAL A 748 13.64 -9.64 0.97
CA VAL A 748 13.77 -8.20 0.73
C VAL A 748 14.93 -7.94 -0.21
N MET A 749 14.74 -7.16 -1.27
CA MET A 749 15.81 -6.76 -2.19
C MET A 749 16.67 -5.67 -1.53
N THR A 750 17.98 -5.91 -1.40
CA THR A 750 18.91 -4.98 -0.73
C THR A 750 19.94 -4.33 -1.66
N SER A 751 20.25 -4.96 -2.80
CA SER A 751 21.04 -4.32 -3.85
C SER A 751 20.79 -4.95 -5.21
N ILE A 752 20.98 -4.16 -6.27
CA ILE A 752 20.94 -4.57 -7.66
C ILE A 752 22.18 -4.02 -8.35
N SER A 753 22.88 -4.86 -9.11
CA SER A 753 24.04 -4.50 -9.91
C SER A 753 23.85 -4.94 -11.36
N PRO A 754 24.20 -4.10 -12.37
CA PRO A 754 24.89 -2.81 -12.24
C PRO A 754 24.00 -1.65 -11.76
N SER A 755 22.69 -1.68 -12.03
CA SER A 755 21.74 -0.63 -11.63
C SER A 755 20.29 -1.12 -11.71
N LEU A 756 19.37 -0.36 -11.12
CA LEU A 756 17.91 -0.57 -11.22
C LEU A 756 17.36 -0.47 -12.66
N SER A 757 18.00 0.32 -13.53
CA SER A 757 17.61 0.48 -14.93
C SER A 757 18.84 0.54 -15.83
N PHE A 758 18.80 -0.14 -16.98
CA PHE A 758 19.90 -0.22 -17.95
C PHE A 758 19.40 -0.58 -19.35
N THR A 759 20.24 -0.34 -20.36
CA THR A 759 19.98 -0.72 -21.77
C THR A 759 20.97 -1.78 -22.21
N ILE A 760 20.48 -2.83 -22.88
CA ILE A 760 21.27 -3.98 -23.32
C ILE A 760 21.99 -3.63 -24.64
N ASN A 761 23.23 -3.16 -24.50
CA ASN A 761 24.14 -2.86 -25.63
C ASN A 761 25.46 -3.67 -25.56
N SER A 762 25.56 -4.60 -24.61
CA SER A 762 26.68 -5.52 -24.42
C SER A 762 26.20 -6.72 -23.57
N PRO A 763 26.98 -7.81 -23.46
CA PRO A 763 26.72 -8.86 -22.49
C PRO A 763 26.73 -8.27 -21.07
N ILE A 764 25.82 -8.71 -20.20
CA ILE A 764 25.61 -8.09 -18.88
C ILE A 764 25.27 -9.12 -17.81
N GLY A 765 25.96 -9.03 -16.67
CA GLY A 765 25.65 -9.77 -15.47
C GLY A 765 24.78 -8.93 -14.54
N VAL A 766 23.54 -9.36 -14.32
CA VAL A 766 22.59 -8.72 -13.40
C VAL A 766 22.63 -9.49 -12.10
N LYS A 767 23.10 -8.87 -11.01
CA LYS A 767 23.14 -9.49 -9.68
C LYS A 767 22.13 -8.81 -8.76
N VAL A 768 21.22 -9.60 -8.19
CA VAL A 768 20.23 -9.15 -7.22
C VAL A 768 20.57 -9.77 -5.87
N GLN A 769 20.75 -8.93 -4.84
CA GLN A 769 20.94 -9.38 -3.47
C GLN A 769 19.63 -9.32 -2.71
N LEU A 770 19.32 -10.43 -2.02
CA LEU A 770 18.11 -10.62 -1.24
C LEU A 770 18.50 -10.96 0.20
N VAL A 771 17.81 -10.36 1.16
CA VAL A 771 17.92 -10.69 2.59
C VAL A 771 16.61 -11.33 3.06
N LYS A 772 16.71 -12.44 3.78
CA LYS A 772 15.55 -13.09 4.41
C LYS A 772 15.18 -12.35 5.68
N GLN A 773 13.90 -12.10 5.91
CA GLN A 773 13.37 -11.44 7.11
C GLN A 773 12.23 -12.25 7.73
N TYR A 774 12.06 -12.09 9.05
CA TYR A 774 10.94 -12.63 9.80
C TYR A 774 10.17 -11.52 10.50
N TYR A 775 8.84 -11.67 10.60
CA TYR A 775 8.03 -10.77 11.39
C TYR A 775 8.15 -11.08 12.87
N LEU A 776 8.53 -10.07 13.65
CA LEU A 776 8.54 -10.09 15.11
C LEU A 776 7.33 -9.31 15.62
N THR A 777 6.51 -9.94 16.46
CA THR A 777 5.42 -9.26 17.17
C THR A 777 5.94 -8.77 18.53
N VAL A 778 5.65 -7.52 18.90
CA VAL A 778 5.90 -6.99 20.25
C VAL A 778 4.55 -6.71 20.92
N SER A 779 4.23 -7.52 21.93
CA SER A 779 3.04 -7.36 22.78
C SER A 779 3.47 -6.69 24.09
N SER A 780 3.21 -5.38 24.21
CA SER A 780 3.65 -4.60 25.36
C SER A 780 2.67 -3.46 25.68
N PRO A 781 2.38 -3.18 26.95
CA PRO A 781 1.62 -2.00 27.38
C PRO A 781 2.46 -0.71 27.39
N ILE A 782 3.78 -0.80 27.14
CA ILE A 782 4.73 0.32 27.18
C ILE A 782 5.70 0.30 25.98
N PRO A 783 6.36 1.42 25.63
CA PRO A 783 7.49 1.41 24.71
C PRO A 783 8.59 0.46 25.17
N VAL A 784 9.13 -0.34 24.25
CA VAL A 784 10.16 -1.36 24.52
C VAL A 784 11.48 -0.92 23.91
N TYR A 785 12.58 -1.12 24.63
CA TYR A 785 13.95 -0.89 24.14
C TYR A 785 14.70 -2.21 24.08
N ALA A 786 15.60 -2.35 23.11
CA ALA A 786 16.40 -3.56 22.93
C ALA A 786 17.71 -3.24 22.20
N PHE A 787 18.72 -4.08 22.40
CA PHE A 787 19.87 -4.14 21.50
C PHE A 787 19.58 -5.10 20.35
N LEU A 788 19.55 -4.58 19.13
CA LEU A 788 19.51 -5.33 17.87
C LEU A 788 20.92 -5.33 17.28
N ASN A 789 21.58 -6.50 17.22
CA ASN A 789 22.97 -6.63 16.76
C ASN A 789 23.90 -5.59 17.44
N ASP A 790 23.86 -5.54 18.77
CA ASP A 790 24.57 -4.60 19.65
C ASP A 790 24.23 -3.10 19.48
N THR A 791 23.25 -2.74 18.65
CA THR A 791 22.74 -1.37 18.48
C THR A 791 21.46 -1.16 19.27
N ASN A 792 21.41 -0.15 20.14
CA ASN A 792 20.20 0.16 20.91
C ASN A 792 19.09 0.75 20.02
N ILE A 793 17.89 0.18 20.09
CA ILE A 793 16.70 0.57 19.32
C ILE A 793 15.44 0.57 20.20
N SER A 794 14.44 1.36 19.80
CA SER A 794 13.06 1.14 20.25
C SER A 794 12.46 -0.04 19.48
N LEU A 795 12.31 -1.17 20.16
CA LEU A 795 11.80 -2.42 19.59
C LEU A 795 10.29 -2.33 19.38
N ARG A 796 9.85 -2.62 18.16
CA ARG A 796 8.45 -2.58 17.74
C ARG A 796 8.06 -3.82 16.93
N SER A 797 6.76 -4.08 16.82
CA SER A 797 6.25 -5.09 15.88
C SER A 797 6.66 -4.70 14.47
N ALA A 798 7.52 -5.50 13.84
CA ALA A 798 8.14 -5.20 12.55
C ALA A 798 8.86 -6.42 11.97
N TRP A 799 9.33 -6.29 10.75
CA TRP A 799 10.21 -7.23 10.09
C TRP A 799 11.67 -6.95 10.45
N TYR A 800 12.44 -7.99 10.75
CA TYR A 800 13.88 -7.90 11.02
C TYR A 800 14.63 -9.02 10.27
N ASP A 801 15.90 -8.77 9.96
CA ASP A 801 16.76 -9.69 9.23
C ASP A 801 16.98 -11.02 9.95
N ALA A 802 16.86 -12.12 9.21
CA ALA A 802 17.11 -13.46 9.71
C ALA A 802 18.55 -13.59 10.24
N GLY A 803 18.69 -14.12 11.46
CA GLY A 803 19.96 -14.18 12.17
C GLY A 803 20.27 -12.97 13.06
N SER A 804 19.41 -11.95 13.07
CA SER A 804 19.54 -10.82 14.01
C SER A 804 19.46 -11.27 15.47
N VAL A 805 20.36 -10.75 16.31
CA VAL A 805 20.37 -10.97 17.75
C VAL A 805 19.60 -9.84 18.43
N ILE A 806 18.60 -10.18 19.23
CA ILE A 806 17.74 -9.22 19.94
C ILE A 806 17.86 -9.46 21.45
N ASN A 807 18.26 -8.43 22.19
CA ASN A 807 18.35 -8.43 23.65
C ASN A 807 17.45 -7.32 24.21
N VAL A 808 16.31 -7.69 24.80
CA VAL A 808 15.29 -6.75 25.30
C VAL A 808 15.70 -6.18 26.65
N GLU A 809 15.63 -4.85 26.80
CA GLU A 809 16.03 -4.16 28.02
C GLU A 809 14.91 -4.13 29.07
N ASN A 810 15.31 -4.24 30.34
CA ASN A 810 14.40 -4.09 31.48
C ASN A 810 14.45 -2.64 32.01
N LEU A 811 13.76 -1.73 31.32
CA LEU A 811 13.68 -0.32 31.69
C LEU A 811 12.30 0.02 32.30
N THR A 812 12.30 0.81 33.36
CA THR A 812 11.08 1.37 33.96
C THR A 812 10.60 2.55 33.12
N TYR A 813 9.37 2.51 32.63
CA TYR A 813 8.79 3.58 31.81
C TYR A 813 8.04 4.59 32.69
N TYR A 814 8.26 5.89 32.44
CA TYR A 814 7.65 6.99 33.20
C TYR A 814 6.75 7.83 32.27
N PRO A 815 5.42 7.58 32.21
CA PRO A 815 4.48 8.44 31.49
C PRO A 815 4.39 9.85 32.11
N SER A 816 4.69 10.00 33.40
CA SER A 816 4.79 11.30 34.07
C SER A 816 5.79 11.26 35.23
N PRO A 817 6.18 12.41 35.83
CA PRO A 817 7.10 12.42 36.99
C PRO A 817 6.61 11.66 38.23
N ASP A 818 5.29 11.47 38.38
CA ASP A 818 4.66 10.83 39.53
C ASP A 818 3.92 9.52 39.16
N GLU A 819 4.08 8.99 37.94
CA GLU A 819 3.53 7.70 37.49
C GLU A 819 4.59 6.88 36.73
N ARG A 820 4.64 5.56 36.94
CA ARG A 820 5.58 4.67 36.24
C ARG A 820 5.06 3.24 36.07
N TYR A 821 5.53 2.57 35.03
CA TYR A 821 5.32 1.15 34.79
C TYR A 821 6.63 0.40 34.99
N VAL A 822 6.64 -0.55 35.92
CA VAL A 822 7.79 -1.42 36.19
C VAL A 822 7.58 -2.74 35.45
N ILE A 823 8.53 -3.15 34.60
CA ILE A 823 8.47 -4.44 33.92
C ILE A 823 8.60 -5.58 34.94
N THR A 824 7.66 -6.51 34.91
CA THR A 824 7.61 -7.71 35.78
C THR A 824 7.96 -9.00 35.03
N GLY A 825 7.92 -8.98 33.69
CA GLY A 825 8.32 -10.13 32.86
C GLY A 825 8.58 -9.74 31.41
N ILE A 826 9.53 -10.42 30.80
CA ILE A 826 9.92 -10.31 29.39
C ILE A 826 10.08 -11.73 28.84
N SER A 827 9.41 -12.06 27.73
CA SER A 827 9.54 -13.39 27.12
C SER A 827 9.39 -13.36 25.59
N PRO A 828 10.39 -13.83 24.81
CA PRO A 828 11.79 -14.06 25.21
C PRO A 828 12.53 -12.73 25.51
N SER A 829 13.53 -12.77 26.38
CA SER A 829 14.36 -11.59 26.72
C SER A 829 15.64 -11.47 25.91
N SER A 830 16.17 -12.58 25.38
CA SER A 830 17.34 -12.61 24.49
C SER A 830 17.21 -13.79 23.54
N PHE A 831 17.36 -13.56 22.24
CA PHE A 831 17.22 -14.59 21.20
C PHE A 831 17.83 -14.16 19.86
N THR A 832 18.08 -15.14 18.99
CA THR A 832 18.38 -14.92 17.56
C THR A 832 17.12 -15.16 16.73
N LEU A 833 16.74 -14.20 15.89
CA LEU A 833 15.54 -14.28 15.07
C LEU A 833 15.76 -15.18 13.85
N ASN A 834 15.51 -16.48 14.03
CA ASN A 834 15.62 -17.51 12.97
C ASN A 834 14.26 -18.05 12.49
N SER A 835 13.15 -17.54 13.05
CA SER A 835 11.76 -17.83 12.69
C SER A 835 10.88 -16.66 13.15
N PRO A 836 9.60 -16.57 12.75
CA PRO A 836 8.64 -15.67 13.37
C PRO A 836 8.61 -15.85 14.89
N ASN A 837 8.45 -14.76 15.65
CA ASN A 837 8.48 -14.78 17.11
C ASN A 837 7.60 -13.67 17.71
N THR A 838 7.28 -13.78 19.00
CA THR A 838 6.51 -12.79 19.75
C THR A 838 7.21 -12.47 21.07
N VAL A 839 7.68 -11.24 21.23
CA VAL A 839 8.15 -10.69 22.51
C VAL A 839 6.95 -10.17 23.29
N SER A 840 6.74 -10.69 24.49
CA SER A 840 5.68 -10.27 25.41
C SER A 840 6.28 -9.59 26.64
N ILE A 841 5.76 -8.41 26.97
CA ILE A 841 6.15 -7.61 28.14
C ILE A 841 4.98 -7.51 29.11
N SER A 842 5.22 -7.86 30.37
CA SER A 842 4.29 -7.65 31.48
C SER A 842 4.79 -6.52 32.36
N THR A 843 3.89 -5.63 32.79
CA THR A 843 4.21 -4.48 33.65
C THR A 843 3.32 -4.39 34.88
N LEU A 844 3.77 -3.63 35.86
CA LEU A 844 3.03 -3.23 37.05
C LEU A 844 3.03 -1.70 37.17
N THR A 845 1.85 -1.10 37.16
CA THR A 845 1.65 0.35 37.37
C THR A 845 1.99 0.73 38.81
N GLN A 846 2.73 1.82 38.98
CA GLN A 846 3.04 2.42 40.27
C GLN A 846 2.85 3.94 40.20
N TYR A 847 2.32 4.52 41.28
CA TYR A 847 2.18 5.96 41.44
C TYR A 847 3.08 6.45 42.57
N PHE A 848 3.59 7.67 42.44
CA PHE A 848 4.36 8.32 43.50
C PHE A 848 3.39 8.93 44.52
N VAL A 849 3.51 8.49 45.75
CA VAL A 849 2.76 9.02 46.89
C VAL A 849 3.65 10.06 47.56
N ARG A 850 3.18 11.30 47.67
CA ARG A 850 3.87 12.38 48.39
C ARG A 850 3.28 12.52 49.79
N VAL A 851 4.15 12.73 50.78
CA VAL A 851 3.76 12.91 52.19
C VAL A 851 4.28 14.26 52.68
N ASN A 852 3.37 15.22 52.83
CA ASN A 852 3.65 16.53 53.40
C ASN A 852 3.28 16.50 54.88
N SER A 853 4.28 16.34 55.75
CA SER A 853 4.08 16.25 57.20
C SER A 853 5.30 16.79 57.95
N THR A 854 5.07 17.50 59.06
CA THR A 854 6.13 17.93 59.98
C THR A 854 6.48 16.86 61.03
N ILE A 855 5.80 15.72 61.00
CA ILE A 855 6.00 14.57 61.90
C ILE A 855 6.08 13.26 61.10
N PRO A 856 6.66 12.18 61.65
CA PRO A 856 6.52 10.85 61.06
C PRO A 856 5.04 10.50 60.86
N VAL A 857 4.68 9.93 59.72
CA VAL A 857 3.29 9.52 59.43
C VAL A 857 3.16 8.02 59.62
N LYS A 858 2.13 7.58 60.36
CA LYS A 858 1.77 6.17 60.46
C LYS A 858 0.57 5.89 59.57
N ALA A 859 0.59 4.76 58.87
CA ALA A 859 -0.50 4.35 58.00
C ALA A 859 -0.71 2.84 58.07
N ILE A 860 -1.93 2.41 57.76
CA ILE A 860 -2.23 1.03 57.41
C ILE A 860 -2.14 0.94 55.87
N ILE A 861 -1.18 0.17 55.38
CA ILE A 861 -0.91 -0.05 53.95
C ILE A 861 -1.29 -1.50 53.63
N ASN A 862 -2.28 -1.72 52.77
CA ASN A 862 -2.83 -3.04 52.45
C ASN A 862 -3.10 -3.92 53.69
N GLY A 863 -3.67 -3.31 54.75
CA GLY A 863 -4.00 -3.99 56.01
C GLY A 863 -2.85 -4.11 57.03
N SER A 864 -1.60 -3.75 56.67
CA SER A 864 -0.44 -3.81 57.58
C SER A 864 -0.03 -2.43 58.09
N SER A 865 0.26 -2.31 59.38
CA SER A 865 0.69 -1.05 60.01
C SER A 865 2.16 -0.74 59.70
N ALA A 866 2.45 0.45 59.17
CA ALA A 866 3.78 0.91 58.79
C ALA A 866 3.94 2.43 58.94
N TYR A 867 5.18 2.94 58.80
CA TYR A 867 5.42 4.36 58.59
C TYR A 867 5.32 4.70 57.10
N LEU A 868 4.60 5.77 56.78
CA LEU A 868 4.42 6.29 55.42
C LEU A 868 5.41 7.43 55.16
N ASN A 869 6.23 7.25 54.14
CA ASN A 869 7.14 8.28 53.59
C ASN A 869 6.78 8.51 52.12
N SER A 870 7.27 9.61 51.53
CA SER A 870 7.11 9.83 50.08
C SER A 870 7.81 8.73 49.28
N SER A 871 7.07 7.91 48.53
CA SER A 871 7.60 6.76 47.81
C SER A 871 6.69 6.28 46.68
N TRP A 872 7.24 5.45 45.80
CA TRP A 872 6.49 4.73 44.77
C TRP A 872 5.70 3.57 45.39
N MET A 873 4.43 3.45 45.02
CA MET A 873 3.53 2.37 45.48
C MET A 873 2.75 1.78 44.31
N ASN A 874 2.43 0.49 44.39
CA ASN A 874 1.66 -0.20 43.37
C ASN A 874 0.26 0.38 43.23
N GLU A 875 -0.27 0.41 42.02
CA GLU A 875 -1.69 0.63 41.77
C GLU A 875 -2.56 -0.33 42.61
N ASN A 876 -3.74 0.15 43.01
CA ASN A 876 -4.68 -0.47 43.94
C ASN A 876 -4.15 -0.67 45.38
N THR A 877 -2.98 -0.11 45.73
CA THR A 877 -2.55 -0.04 47.14
C THR A 877 -3.53 0.81 47.95
N ILE A 878 -4.03 0.26 49.06
CA ILE A 878 -4.91 0.94 50.01
C ILE A 878 -4.05 1.55 51.12
N VAL A 879 -4.17 2.86 51.31
CA VAL A 879 -3.46 3.62 52.36
C VAL A 879 -4.49 4.31 53.25
N LEU A 880 -4.41 4.07 54.56
CA LEU A 880 -5.23 4.72 55.60
C LEU A 880 -4.30 5.38 56.63
N ILE A 881 -4.36 6.71 56.77
CA ILE A 881 -3.52 7.45 57.72
C ILE A 881 -4.04 7.26 59.15
N GLN A 882 -3.14 7.01 60.09
CA GLN A 882 -3.49 6.89 61.51
C GLN A 882 -3.39 8.25 62.20
N ASN A 883 -4.49 8.75 62.75
CA ASN A 883 -4.47 9.92 63.63
C ASN A 883 -3.87 9.54 65.00
N TYR A 884 -2.76 10.17 65.39
CA TYR A 884 -2.08 9.95 66.65
C TYR A 884 -1.36 11.20 67.16
N THR A 885 -1.03 11.23 68.45
CA THR A 885 -0.18 12.28 69.05
C THR A 885 1.29 11.88 68.99
N TYR A 886 2.11 12.67 68.31
CA TYR A 886 3.57 12.45 68.23
C TYR A 886 4.26 13.20 69.38
N ASN A 887 4.63 12.48 70.44
CA ASN A 887 5.39 13.05 71.56
C ASN A 887 6.88 13.08 71.20
N VAL A 888 7.49 14.27 71.25
CA VAL A 888 8.94 14.45 71.04
C VAL A 888 9.69 14.17 72.34
N ASN A 889 9.15 14.66 73.45
CA ASN A 889 9.61 14.39 74.81
C ASN A 889 8.45 14.67 75.80
N SER A 890 8.72 14.67 77.11
CA SER A 890 7.70 14.90 78.14
C SER A 890 7.13 16.33 78.20
N GLY A 891 7.78 17.31 77.55
CA GLY A 891 7.34 18.71 77.49
C GLY A 891 6.89 19.20 76.10
N GLU A 892 7.16 18.44 75.03
CA GLU A 892 6.87 18.80 73.64
C GLU A 892 6.15 17.66 72.88
N ARG A 893 5.06 17.99 72.21
CA ARG A 893 4.31 17.07 71.34
C ARG A 893 3.74 17.78 70.11
N TYR A 894 3.33 16.99 69.13
CA TYR A 894 2.52 17.42 67.99
C TYR A 894 1.21 16.65 68.01
N VAL A 895 0.10 17.36 67.81
CA VAL A 895 -1.24 16.78 67.65
C VAL A 895 -1.69 17.02 66.22
N ILE A 896 -2.05 15.95 65.50
CA ILE A 896 -2.62 16.08 64.15
C ILE A 896 -3.96 16.81 64.26
N ILE A 897 -4.10 17.90 63.53
CA ILE A 897 -5.31 18.74 63.48
C ILE A 897 -6.11 18.55 62.18
N ASN A 898 -5.47 18.07 61.12
CA ASN A 898 -6.09 17.84 59.82
C ASN A 898 -5.30 16.79 59.03
N ILE A 899 -6.00 15.95 58.26
CA ILE A 899 -5.43 14.94 57.37
C ILE A 899 -6.21 15.01 56.05
N SER A 900 -5.52 15.18 54.92
CA SER A 900 -6.17 15.23 53.62
C SER A 900 -5.35 14.51 52.53
N PRO A 901 -5.88 13.44 51.92
CA PRO A 901 -7.07 12.66 52.33
C PRO A 901 -6.78 11.75 53.54
N GLU A 902 -7.80 11.34 54.30
CA GLU A 902 -7.63 10.39 55.42
C GLU A 902 -7.29 8.97 54.95
N SER A 903 -7.84 8.56 53.81
CA SER A 903 -7.54 7.29 53.15
C SER A 903 -7.71 7.39 51.63
N ALA A 904 -7.05 6.50 50.90
CA ALA A 904 -7.20 6.37 49.46
C ALA A 904 -6.90 4.96 48.95
N VAL A 905 -7.52 4.60 47.84
CA VAL A 905 -7.08 3.51 46.97
C VAL A 905 -6.28 4.14 45.83
N LEU A 906 -5.04 3.70 45.65
CA LEU A 906 -4.09 4.35 44.75
C LEU A 906 -4.39 4.01 43.29
N THR A 907 -5.09 4.93 42.61
CA THR A 907 -5.53 4.85 41.20
C THR A 907 -5.02 6.03 40.36
N ARG A 908 -4.13 6.84 40.94
CA ARG A 908 -3.48 8.04 40.38
C ARG A 908 -2.40 8.53 41.35
N PRO A 909 -1.49 9.44 40.94
CA PRO A 909 -0.60 10.15 41.85
C PRO A 909 -1.36 10.86 42.98
N LEU A 910 -0.82 10.83 44.20
CA LEU A 910 -1.53 11.36 45.38
C LEU A 910 -0.58 12.03 46.38
N THR A 911 -1.04 13.14 46.96
CA THR A 911 -0.36 13.80 48.08
C THR A 911 -1.21 13.69 49.34
N PHE A 912 -0.64 13.14 50.40
CA PHE A 912 -1.17 13.20 51.76
C PHE A 912 -0.60 14.43 52.47
N ASN A 913 -1.47 15.33 52.91
CA ASN A 913 -1.11 16.48 53.74
C ASN A 913 -1.55 16.18 55.19
N ILE A 914 -0.60 16.19 56.12
CA ILE A 914 -0.82 15.97 57.55
C ILE A 914 -0.40 17.24 58.27
N GLU A 915 -1.39 18.01 58.73
CA GLU A 915 -1.13 19.22 59.51
C GLU A 915 -1.11 18.85 60.99
N ALA A 916 0.03 19.10 61.65
CA ALA A 916 0.21 18.80 63.06
C ALA A 916 0.57 20.07 63.84
N GLN A 917 -0.28 20.43 64.81
CA GLN A 917 -0.05 21.58 65.67
C GLN A 917 0.99 21.21 66.74
N LYS A 918 2.10 21.96 66.77
CA LYS A 918 3.07 21.90 67.87
C LYS A 918 2.44 22.39 69.16
N GLN A 919 2.56 21.61 70.23
CA GLN A 919 2.08 21.94 71.56
C GLN A 919 3.17 21.74 72.61
N PHE A 920 3.20 22.61 73.60
CA PHE A 920 4.08 22.52 74.75
C PHE A 920 3.29 22.30 76.03
N ASN A 921 3.88 21.57 76.97
CA ASN A 921 3.30 21.37 78.29
C ASN A 921 3.60 22.60 79.15
N VAL A 922 2.54 23.19 79.70
CA VAL A 922 2.62 24.34 80.62
C VAL A 922 2.10 23.88 81.97
N THR A 923 2.98 23.87 82.97
CA THR A 923 2.68 23.50 84.35
C THR A 923 2.64 24.75 85.23
N ILE A 924 1.45 25.13 85.69
CA ILE A 924 1.26 26.27 86.60
C ILE A 924 0.75 25.74 87.93
N ASN A 925 1.44 26.05 89.03
CA ASN A 925 1.09 25.59 90.38
C ASN A 925 0.85 24.06 90.47
N GLY A 926 1.67 23.28 89.76
CA GLY A 926 1.58 21.82 89.68
C GLY A 926 0.53 21.27 88.70
N VAL A 927 -0.40 22.10 88.20
CA VAL A 927 -1.40 21.68 87.20
C VAL A 927 -0.81 21.82 85.80
N SER A 928 -0.72 20.70 85.07
CA SER A 928 -0.17 20.65 83.71
C SER A 928 -1.26 20.66 82.65
N ARG A 929 -1.12 21.50 81.62
CA ARG A 929 -1.98 21.55 80.43
C ARG A 929 -1.13 21.78 79.18
N TRP A 930 -1.54 21.19 78.07
CA TRP A 930 -0.91 21.39 76.77
C TRP A 930 -1.50 22.60 76.06
N TYR A 931 -0.64 23.50 75.58
CA TYR A 931 -1.03 24.70 74.84
C TYR A 931 -0.34 24.74 73.47
N PRO A 932 -1.00 25.28 72.43
CA PRO A 932 -0.39 25.51 71.12
C PRO A 932 0.86 26.40 71.21
N SER A 933 1.87 26.09 70.40
CA SER A 933 3.03 26.98 70.20
C SER A 933 2.57 28.37 69.75
N GLY A 934 3.10 29.42 70.36
CA GLY A 934 2.73 30.82 70.10
C GLY A 934 1.43 31.29 70.77
N SER A 935 0.70 30.43 71.49
CA SER A 935 -0.48 30.85 72.26
C SER A 935 -0.07 31.68 73.49
N THR A 936 -0.99 32.51 74.00
CA THR A 936 -0.78 33.34 75.20
C THR A 936 -1.48 32.73 76.40
N VAL A 937 -0.76 32.60 77.52
CA VAL A 937 -1.30 32.19 78.82
C VAL A 937 -1.16 33.36 79.80
N TYR A 938 -2.24 33.67 80.53
CA TYR A 938 -2.24 34.71 81.55
C TYR A 938 -2.04 34.08 82.93
N LEU A 939 -0.98 34.50 83.63
CA LEU A 939 -0.64 33.98 84.95
C LEU A 939 -1.36 34.76 86.04
N ASN A 940 -2.64 34.47 86.25
CA ASN A 940 -3.46 35.13 87.25
C ASN A 940 -3.39 34.39 88.60
N ALA A 941 -3.21 35.15 89.69
CA ALA A 941 -3.26 34.67 91.07
C ALA A 941 -4.09 35.64 91.93
N SER A 942 -4.87 35.10 92.86
CA SER A 942 -5.60 35.88 93.87
C SER A 942 -4.80 35.88 95.18
N ILE A 943 -4.01 36.93 95.39
CA ILE A 943 -3.06 37.03 96.51
C ILE A 943 -3.65 37.97 97.57
N PRO A 944 -3.55 37.67 98.88
CA PRO A 944 -3.95 38.57 99.94
C PRO A 944 -3.20 39.91 99.90
N PHE A 945 -3.84 41.02 100.27
CA PHE A 945 -3.28 42.37 100.16
C PHE A 945 -2.00 42.62 100.98
N TYR A 946 -1.70 41.74 101.95
CA TYR A 946 -0.51 41.80 102.80
C TYR A 946 0.68 40.97 102.27
N ASP A 947 0.51 40.26 101.15
CA ASP A 947 1.56 39.50 100.47
C ASP A 947 1.83 40.05 99.06
N THR A 948 3.04 39.82 98.56
CA THR A 948 3.43 39.98 97.16
C THR A 948 3.78 38.61 96.60
N GLY A 949 3.05 38.20 95.55
CA GLY A 949 3.32 36.96 94.84
C GLY A 949 4.06 37.20 93.53
N GLU A 950 4.95 36.28 93.19
CA GLU A 950 5.68 36.23 91.93
C GLU A 950 5.59 34.80 91.40
N PHE A 951 5.30 34.61 90.11
CA PHE A 951 5.42 33.30 89.48
C PHE A 951 6.89 33.05 89.17
N LYS A 952 7.47 32.04 89.83
CA LYS A 952 8.87 31.63 89.68
C LYS A 952 8.98 30.35 88.85
N GLY A 953 9.94 30.31 87.93
CA GLY A 953 10.19 29.14 87.11
C GLY A 953 10.92 29.40 85.79
N THR A 954 10.18 29.67 84.71
CA THR A 954 10.71 29.75 83.34
C THR A 954 10.91 31.19 82.88
N TYR A 955 10.01 32.09 83.30
CA TYR A 955 10.02 33.50 82.92
C TYR A 955 10.14 34.48 84.09
N ASP A 956 9.90 34.04 85.34
CA ASP A 956 9.99 34.86 86.57
C ASP A 956 9.20 36.18 86.47
N VAL A 957 7.86 36.10 86.58
CA VAL A 957 6.94 37.22 86.27
C VAL A 957 5.88 37.50 87.32
N LEU A 958 5.37 38.73 87.33
CA LEU A 958 4.30 39.17 88.22
C LEU A 958 2.93 38.60 87.81
N PRO A 959 2.02 38.36 88.77
CA PRO A 959 0.63 38.01 88.51
C PRO A 959 -0.06 39.00 87.56
N GLY A 960 -0.86 38.49 86.63
CA GLY A 960 -1.46 39.25 85.54
C GLY A 960 -0.62 39.31 84.26
N SER A 961 0.63 38.83 84.29
CA SER A 961 1.50 38.80 83.11
C SER A 961 1.00 37.84 82.04
N ALA A 962 1.12 38.26 80.79
CA ALA A 962 0.89 37.45 79.60
C ALA A 962 2.20 36.81 79.14
N ILE A 963 2.27 35.47 79.14
CA ILE A 963 3.41 34.71 78.63
C ILE A 963 3.07 34.03 77.30
N THR A 964 3.99 34.03 76.35
CA THR A 964 3.83 33.35 75.06
C THR A 964 4.46 31.96 75.11
N VAL A 965 3.68 30.93 74.76
CA VAL A 965 4.09 29.52 74.85
C VAL A 965 4.96 29.14 73.66
N ASN A 966 6.26 29.45 73.74
CA ASN A 966 7.26 29.10 72.71
C ASN A 966 8.18 27.92 73.11
N GLY A 967 7.95 27.33 74.28
CA GLY A 967 8.64 26.16 74.82
C GLY A 967 7.82 25.51 75.93
N PRO A 968 8.28 24.40 76.54
CA PRO A 968 7.70 23.90 77.79
C PRO A 968 7.86 24.94 78.90
N ILE A 969 6.80 25.21 79.64
CA ILE A 969 6.79 26.23 80.70
C ILE A 969 6.44 25.58 82.02
N LYS A 970 7.19 25.93 83.06
CA LYS A 970 6.84 25.63 84.44
C LYS A 970 6.90 26.91 85.26
N GLU A 971 5.80 27.22 85.94
CA GLU A 971 5.67 28.39 86.82
C GLU A 971 5.02 27.98 88.13
N THR A 972 5.53 28.51 89.24
CA THR A 972 4.98 28.27 90.58
C THR A 972 4.85 29.61 91.28
N LEU A 973 3.64 29.94 91.73
CA LEU A 973 3.39 31.12 92.53
C LEU A 973 4.14 30.99 93.86
N VAL A 974 5.06 31.91 94.12
CA VAL A 974 5.75 32.08 95.38
C VAL A 974 5.22 33.36 96.01
N GLU A 975 4.49 33.22 97.11
CA GLU A 975 4.01 34.35 97.91
C GLU A 975 5.06 34.73 98.97
N SER A 976 5.25 36.03 99.16
CA SER A 976 6.22 36.60 100.10
C SER A 976 5.60 37.79 100.83
N PRO A 977 5.98 38.07 102.09
CA PRO A 977 5.35 39.13 102.87
C PRO A 977 5.57 40.51 102.23
N ASN A 978 4.49 41.29 102.04
CA ASN A 978 4.60 42.65 101.53
C ASN A 978 5.09 43.59 102.66
N TYR A 979 6.42 43.67 102.83
CA TYR A 979 7.04 44.43 103.91
C TYR A 979 6.69 45.93 103.93
N LEU A 980 6.26 46.50 102.80
CA LEU A 980 5.74 47.88 102.74
C LEU A 980 4.37 47.99 103.42
N VAL A 981 3.43 47.10 103.09
CA VAL A 981 2.10 47.04 103.70
C VAL A 981 2.20 46.63 105.18
N ILE A 982 2.96 45.58 105.48
CA ILE A 982 3.18 45.10 106.86
C ILE A 982 3.89 46.17 107.71
N GLY A 983 4.88 46.87 107.15
CA GLY A 983 5.54 48.00 107.80
C GLY A 983 4.59 49.16 108.08
N SER A 984 3.68 49.48 107.15
CA SER A 984 2.66 50.51 107.36
C SER A 984 1.64 50.13 108.44
N MET A 985 1.22 48.85 108.51
CA MET A 985 0.36 48.34 109.57
C MET A 985 1.05 48.33 110.94
N ALA A 986 2.32 47.91 111.00
CA ALA A 986 3.12 47.99 112.23
C ALA A 986 3.28 49.45 112.71
N GLY A 987 3.51 50.39 111.78
CA GLY A 987 3.54 51.83 112.07
C GLY A 987 2.21 52.35 112.63
N ALA A 988 1.08 51.94 112.06
CA ALA A 988 -0.25 52.30 112.56
C ALA A 988 -0.54 51.72 113.96
N VAL A 989 -0.12 50.49 114.24
CA VAL A 989 -0.27 49.86 115.57
C VAL A 989 0.63 50.54 116.60
N VAL A 990 1.88 50.88 116.26
CA VAL A 990 2.77 51.66 117.15
C VAL A 990 2.20 53.05 117.42
N ALA A 991 1.65 53.74 116.41
CA ALA A 991 0.97 55.02 116.60
C ALA A 991 -0.25 54.89 117.55
N ALA A 992 -1.05 53.83 117.41
CA ALA A 992 -2.19 53.56 118.30
C ALA A 992 -1.74 53.28 119.75
N ILE A 993 -0.65 52.54 119.96
CA ILE A 993 -0.09 52.26 121.29
C ILE A 993 0.44 53.54 121.95
N VAL A 994 1.08 54.43 121.19
CA VAL A 994 1.52 55.74 121.69
C VAL A 994 0.33 56.61 122.12
N VAL A 995 -0.77 56.61 121.35
CA VAL A 995 -2.01 57.32 121.73
C VAL A 995 -2.62 56.76 123.02
N VAL A 996 -2.64 55.43 123.20
CA VAL A 996 -3.17 54.81 124.43
C VAL A 996 -2.30 55.14 125.66
N LEU A 997 -0.97 55.12 125.53
CA LEU A 997 -0.05 55.46 126.63
C LEU A 997 -0.15 56.93 127.08
N VAL A 998 -0.45 57.86 126.16
CA VAL A 998 -0.67 59.28 126.49
C VAL A 998 -1.98 59.51 127.26
N ILE A 999 -3.02 58.69 127.03
CA ILE A 999 -4.33 58.84 127.67
C ILE A 999 -4.32 58.38 129.14
N VAL A 1000 -3.52 57.36 129.50
CA VAL A 1000 -3.51 56.78 130.86
C VAL A 1000 -2.91 57.72 131.92
N ASN A 1001 -1.99 58.61 131.55
CA ASN A 1001 -1.13 59.30 132.52
C ASN A 1001 -1.67 60.63 133.10
N SER A 1002 -2.99 60.91 133.02
CA SER A 1002 -3.52 62.26 133.32
C SER A 1002 -4.89 62.37 134.05
N ARG A 1003 -5.30 61.41 134.90
CA ARG A 1003 -6.43 61.61 135.83
C ARG A 1003 -6.07 61.45 137.32
N LYS A 1004 -6.33 62.54 138.06
CA LYS A 1004 -5.84 62.91 139.40
C LYS A 1004 -6.50 62.17 140.58
N LYS A 1005 -5.81 62.22 141.74
CA LYS A 1005 -6.28 61.86 143.09
C LYS A 1005 -7.45 62.70 143.65
N GLY A 1006 -8.20 62.08 144.57
CA GLY A 1006 -9.03 62.67 145.63
C GLY A 1006 -10.27 61.80 145.89
N LYS A 1007 -10.70 61.40 147.10
CA LYS A 1007 -10.29 61.63 148.52
C LYS A 1007 -10.74 60.40 149.35
N ALA A 1008 -10.30 60.13 150.59
CA ALA A 1008 -9.06 60.46 151.33
C ALA A 1008 -9.10 59.74 152.71
N ASN A 1009 -7.95 59.24 153.18
CA ASN A 1009 -7.53 59.06 154.59
C ASN A 1009 -6.01 58.88 154.60
#